data_AF-A0A957I4X9-F1
#
_entry.id   AF-A0A957I4X9-F1
#
_cell.length_a   1.000
_cell.length_b   1.000
_cell.length_c   1.000
_cell.angle_alpha   90.00
_cell.angle_beta   90.00
_cell.angle_gamma   90.00
#
_symmetry.space_group_name_H-M   'P 1'
#
loop_
_entity.id
_entity.type
_entity.pdbx_description
1 polymer ?
#
loop_
_entity_poly.entity_id
_entity_poly.type
_entity_poly.pdbx_seq_one_letter_code
_entity_poly.pdbx_strand_id
1 'polypeptide(L)'
;MAGFIRGLPDRLTGGVAWFDTNDLEQRLADLEKHIANVKQKYLGNEYPTMEAFNEQAGEVAEPYRLLVVSDFPARFTDSAAQRLLSIATNGPGTGVYLLGMVDVEQNMPYNFNLIDLERTATLITCDDNQAQWIDPDFKDCTLELDRPPEAALFTHIVQQVSRAALAAEEVKVPFAQTALPPANWWQQDARADITVPIGRRGARENQMFSLDQKLLSTGLIIGRPGSGKSTLLHTLILSLAINYSPEELALYLIDFKQVEFKDYAVHRLPHARVVAIQSEREFGISVLRGLATELQRREDLFRDLNYQSLSEYRQKQGTLPRILLIADEFQELFNQDDTLSSEAALILDRLVRMGRAFGINTLLATQTLAGPYSLSRATKDQIPLRIALQCADADSRLILSDDNDRARLLERPGEAIYNAANGRVEGNHFFQVFWLEDAERDTYLEQVRARADQSRWAPPEPMIIFDGNALAELSFNRELEQLLQQPGWPSPARVYSAWLGEPVEIKPHTAALLRRQSGSNLLIVGQNEYESRAVAMLLSAILSLVAQHKPDNARLVLLNLTDVDANWHDLPQMLLEALPHPTEQVKRRGVSKAIEALYQEFKQRDDEGIEQHWPACYLIIIGLQRARDLRRDDGWYAGGEGPPPLSVQLSEICREGPDLGIHTLLWCDTYANLERVFDRQPERLFDMRVALQMNADDSRRLLDSDAANQLGPHRALYLDEERTGRLEKFRPYGLPDVAWLQEQAERLANRTR
;
A
#
# COMPACT_ATOMS: atom_id res chain seq x y z
N MET A 1 -18.36 -38.62 -31.57
CA MET A 1 -17.77 -37.36 -31.06
C MET A 1 -18.53 -36.73 -29.89
N ALA A 2 -19.84 -36.49 -29.98
CA ALA A 2 -20.59 -35.71 -28.98
C ALA A 2 -20.49 -36.20 -27.51
N GLY A 3 -20.43 -37.53 -27.27
CA GLY A 3 -20.29 -38.09 -25.92
C GLY A 3 -18.92 -37.87 -25.27
N PHE A 4 -17.84 -37.89 -26.06
CA PHE A 4 -16.47 -37.60 -25.59
C PHE A 4 -16.30 -36.13 -25.24
N ILE A 5 -16.75 -35.25 -26.14
CA ILE A 5 -16.66 -33.79 -25.94
C ILE A 5 -17.48 -33.35 -24.72
N ARG A 6 -18.67 -33.92 -24.48
CA ARG A 6 -19.47 -33.63 -23.27
C ARG A 6 -18.84 -34.14 -21.96
N GLY A 7 -17.95 -35.12 -22.02
CA GLY A 7 -17.24 -35.64 -20.86
C GLY A 7 -16.01 -34.81 -20.48
N LEU A 8 -15.46 -34.04 -21.42
CA LEU A 8 -14.32 -33.17 -21.18
C LEU A 8 -14.73 -31.99 -20.27
N PRO A 9 -13.82 -31.50 -19.42
CA PRO A 9 -14.10 -30.36 -18.56
C PRO A 9 -14.44 -29.13 -19.42
N ASP A 10 -15.43 -28.35 -18.96
CA ASP A 10 -15.93 -27.16 -19.64
C ASP A 10 -14.82 -26.18 -20.08
N ARG A 11 -13.69 -26.16 -19.37
CA ARG A 11 -12.54 -25.33 -19.69
C ARG A 11 -11.81 -25.73 -20.98
N LEU A 12 -11.83 -27.00 -21.36
CA LEU A 12 -11.27 -27.47 -22.64
C LEU A 12 -12.24 -27.29 -23.81
N THR A 13 -13.54 -27.31 -23.53
CA THR A 13 -14.60 -27.30 -24.55
C THR A 13 -15.26 -25.93 -24.72
N GLY A 14 -14.93 -24.95 -23.87
CA GLY A 14 -15.63 -23.66 -23.81
C GLY A 14 -17.03 -23.75 -23.17
N GLY A 15 -17.38 -24.89 -22.55
CA GLY A 15 -18.57 -25.13 -21.75
C GLY A 15 -19.89 -25.30 -22.50
N VAL A 16 -19.96 -25.04 -23.81
CA VAL A 16 -21.20 -25.15 -24.59
C VAL A 16 -20.90 -25.51 -26.06
N ALA A 17 -21.65 -26.45 -26.63
CA ALA A 17 -21.70 -26.61 -28.09
C ALA A 17 -22.57 -25.48 -28.68
N TRP A 18 -22.01 -24.66 -29.56
CA TRP A 18 -22.72 -23.50 -30.12
C TRP A 18 -23.55 -23.90 -31.34
N PHE A 19 -24.83 -23.50 -31.35
CA PHE A 19 -25.77 -23.83 -32.42
C PHE A 19 -26.48 -22.60 -33.00
N ASP A 20 -26.36 -21.43 -32.34
CA ASP A 20 -26.93 -20.17 -32.84
C ASP A 20 -26.00 -19.53 -33.85
N THR A 21 -26.58 -18.96 -34.91
CA THR A 21 -25.83 -18.37 -36.02
C THR A 21 -24.98 -17.17 -35.59
N ASN A 22 -25.48 -16.31 -34.68
CA ASN A 22 -24.72 -15.14 -34.21
C ASN A 22 -23.56 -15.56 -33.29
N ASP A 23 -23.82 -16.50 -32.39
CA ASP A 23 -22.78 -17.04 -31.49
C ASP A 23 -21.66 -17.70 -32.29
N LEU A 24 -22.00 -18.47 -33.33
CA LEU A 24 -21.04 -19.11 -34.21
C LEU A 24 -20.15 -18.08 -34.92
N GLU A 25 -20.74 -17.02 -35.48
CA GLU A 25 -19.99 -15.96 -36.16
C GLU A 25 -19.04 -15.23 -35.20
N GLN A 26 -19.49 -14.93 -33.97
CA GLN A 26 -18.66 -14.30 -32.95
C GLN A 26 -17.48 -15.21 -32.53
N ARG A 27 -17.70 -16.51 -32.37
CA ARG A 27 -16.64 -17.46 -31.98
C ARG A 27 -15.57 -17.64 -33.05
N LEU A 28 -15.97 -17.68 -34.32
CA LEU A 28 -15.01 -17.69 -35.43
C LEU A 28 -14.22 -16.38 -35.50
N ALA A 29 -14.87 -15.24 -35.25
CA ALA A 29 -14.18 -13.95 -35.16
C ALA A 29 -13.18 -13.89 -33.99
N ASP A 30 -13.53 -14.43 -32.82
CA ASP A 30 -12.64 -14.53 -31.66
C ASP A 30 -11.41 -15.41 -31.97
N LEU A 31 -11.60 -16.54 -32.66
CA LEU A 31 -10.51 -17.43 -33.08
C LEU A 31 -9.59 -16.77 -34.11
N GLU A 32 -10.15 -16.09 -35.11
CA GLU A 32 -9.35 -15.34 -36.09
C GLU A 32 -8.50 -14.25 -35.42
N LYS A 33 -9.08 -13.56 -34.43
CA LYS A 33 -8.35 -12.58 -33.61
C LYS A 33 -7.25 -13.24 -32.79
N HIS A 34 -7.50 -14.42 -32.23
CA HIS A 34 -6.49 -15.20 -31.52
C HIS A 34 -5.32 -15.61 -32.44
N ILE A 35 -5.60 -16.10 -33.65
CA ILE A 35 -4.58 -16.41 -34.67
C ILE A 35 -3.69 -15.19 -34.94
N ALA A 36 -4.29 -14.01 -35.13
CA ALA A 36 -3.54 -12.77 -35.33
C ALA A 36 -2.68 -12.40 -34.11
N ASN A 37 -3.22 -12.57 -32.89
CA ASN A 37 -2.49 -12.29 -31.65
C ASN A 37 -1.29 -13.23 -31.46
N VAL A 38 -1.47 -14.52 -31.70
CA VAL A 38 -0.41 -15.52 -31.63
C VAL A 38 0.73 -15.20 -32.60
N LYS A 39 0.39 -14.87 -33.85
CA LYS A 39 1.38 -14.46 -34.87
C LYS A 39 2.21 -13.29 -34.37
N GLN A 40 1.55 -12.28 -33.78
CA GLN A 40 2.22 -11.09 -33.29
C GLN A 40 3.03 -11.33 -32.01
N LYS A 41 2.51 -12.14 -31.08
CA LYS A 41 3.07 -12.33 -29.74
C LYS A 41 4.26 -13.29 -29.74
N TYR A 42 4.19 -14.38 -30.51
CA TYR A 42 5.13 -15.50 -30.39
C TYR A 42 5.92 -15.79 -31.67
N LEU A 43 5.28 -15.70 -32.84
CA LEU A 43 5.89 -16.18 -34.08
C LEU A 43 6.78 -15.10 -34.74
N GLY A 44 6.25 -13.89 -34.93
CA GLY A 44 6.98 -12.75 -35.49
C GLY A 44 7.85 -13.14 -36.69
N ASN A 45 9.13 -12.78 -36.64
CA ASN A 45 10.17 -13.24 -37.56
C ASN A 45 11.07 -14.34 -36.96
N GLU A 46 10.78 -14.82 -35.76
CA GLU A 46 11.67 -15.68 -34.97
C GLU A 46 11.33 -17.16 -35.13
N TYR A 47 10.02 -17.51 -35.19
CA TYR A 47 9.56 -18.89 -35.30
C TYR A 47 8.59 -19.03 -36.48
N PRO A 48 8.77 -20.04 -37.35
CA PRO A 48 7.90 -20.24 -38.50
C PRO A 48 6.52 -20.80 -38.11
N THR A 49 6.43 -21.54 -37.00
CA THR A 49 5.18 -22.13 -36.50
C THR A 49 5.14 -22.17 -34.97
N MET A 50 3.95 -22.35 -34.41
CA MET A 50 3.73 -22.51 -32.97
C MET A 50 4.42 -23.74 -32.39
N GLU A 51 4.48 -24.83 -33.15
CA GLU A 51 5.16 -26.06 -32.74
C GLU A 51 6.64 -25.78 -32.47
N ALA A 52 7.31 -25.08 -33.40
CA ALA A 52 8.72 -24.71 -33.25
C ALA A 52 8.96 -23.78 -32.05
N PHE A 53 8.00 -22.90 -31.74
CA PHE A 53 8.04 -22.08 -30.53
C PHE A 53 7.88 -22.93 -29.26
N ASN A 54 6.85 -23.78 -29.21
CA ASN A 54 6.50 -24.59 -28.04
C ASN A 54 7.58 -25.62 -27.67
N GLU A 55 8.31 -26.18 -28.64
CA GLU A 55 9.46 -27.06 -28.39
C GLU A 55 10.55 -26.39 -27.53
N GLN A 56 10.62 -25.06 -27.55
CA GLN A 56 11.63 -24.28 -26.82
C GLN A 56 11.06 -23.48 -25.65
N ALA A 57 9.74 -23.26 -25.61
CA ALA A 57 9.09 -22.35 -24.67
C ALA A 57 8.97 -22.87 -23.23
N GLY A 58 9.08 -24.20 -23.04
CA GLY A 58 9.00 -24.81 -21.72
C GLY A 58 7.68 -24.48 -21.02
N GLU A 59 7.76 -23.83 -19.86
CA GLU A 59 6.60 -23.42 -19.05
C GLU A 59 5.70 -22.40 -19.75
N VAL A 60 6.22 -21.62 -20.71
CA VAL A 60 5.50 -20.53 -21.42
C VAL A 60 4.90 -21.01 -22.75
N ALA A 61 4.71 -22.32 -22.92
CA ALA A 61 4.10 -22.86 -24.13
C ALA A 61 2.65 -22.35 -24.33
N GLU A 62 2.31 -22.05 -25.58
CA GLU A 62 0.95 -21.64 -25.96
C GLU A 62 0.13 -22.89 -26.32
N PRO A 63 -1.09 -23.05 -25.79
CA PRO A 63 -1.90 -24.23 -25.99
C PRO A 63 -2.44 -24.29 -27.41
N TYR A 64 -2.46 -25.49 -27.96
CA TYR A 64 -3.16 -25.77 -29.20
C TYR A 64 -4.66 -25.61 -29.02
N ARG A 65 -5.33 -25.03 -30.03
CA ARG A 65 -6.79 -24.91 -30.07
C ARG A 65 -7.33 -25.78 -31.19
N LEU A 66 -8.32 -26.60 -30.87
CA LEU A 66 -9.01 -27.44 -31.85
C LEU A 66 -10.44 -26.91 -32.05
N LEU A 67 -10.72 -26.41 -33.24
CA LEU A 67 -12.06 -26.04 -33.69
C LEU A 67 -12.74 -27.30 -34.25
N VAL A 68 -13.83 -27.74 -33.61
CA VAL A 68 -14.62 -28.89 -34.07
C VAL A 68 -15.94 -28.42 -34.66
N VAL A 69 -16.19 -28.71 -35.94
CA VAL A 69 -17.43 -28.39 -36.66
C VAL A 69 -18.11 -29.69 -37.07
N SER A 70 -19.35 -29.93 -36.63
CA SER A 70 -20.00 -31.24 -36.80
C SER A 70 -21.03 -31.33 -37.94
N ASP A 71 -21.45 -30.22 -38.53
CA ASP A 71 -22.56 -30.19 -39.50
C ASP A 71 -22.46 -28.97 -40.44
N PHE A 72 -21.30 -28.75 -41.06
CA PHE A 72 -21.15 -27.67 -42.05
C PHE A 72 -21.82 -28.12 -43.37
N PRO A 73 -22.60 -27.28 -44.09
CA PRO A 73 -22.77 -25.83 -43.96
C PRO A 73 -23.96 -25.37 -43.10
N ALA A 74 -24.61 -26.25 -42.32
CA ALA A 74 -25.83 -25.89 -41.60
C ALA A 74 -25.61 -24.71 -40.64
N ARG A 75 -26.48 -23.69 -40.74
CA ARG A 75 -26.50 -22.46 -39.90
C ARG A 75 -25.29 -21.54 -40.05
N PHE A 76 -24.40 -21.78 -41.00
CA PHE A 76 -23.33 -20.83 -41.34
C PHE A 76 -23.88 -19.69 -42.22
N THR A 77 -23.54 -18.45 -41.85
CA THR A 77 -23.65 -17.31 -42.77
C THR A 77 -22.52 -17.34 -43.79
N ASP A 78 -22.66 -16.59 -44.89
CA ASP A 78 -21.59 -16.41 -45.87
C ASP A 78 -20.30 -15.87 -45.19
N SER A 79 -20.45 -14.93 -44.26
CA SER A 79 -19.36 -14.36 -43.45
C SER A 79 -18.68 -15.43 -42.57
N ALA A 80 -19.48 -16.24 -41.86
CA ALA A 80 -18.97 -17.32 -41.01
C ALA A 80 -18.22 -18.38 -41.83
N ALA A 81 -18.72 -18.74 -43.02
CA ALA A 81 -18.05 -19.69 -43.90
C ALA A 81 -16.69 -19.19 -44.39
N GLN A 82 -16.60 -17.91 -44.77
CA GLN A 82 -15.32 -17.28 -45.14
C GLN A 82 -14.33 -17.25 -43.96
N ARG A 83 -14.81 -16.97 -42.74
CA ARG A 83 -13.96 -17.04 -41.53
C ARG A 83 -13.47 -18.46 -41.24
N LEU A 84 -14.32 -19.47 -41.43
CA LEU A 84 -13.92 -20.88 -41.27
C LEU A 84 -12.77 -21.24 -42.22
N LEU A 85 -12.86 -20.83 -43.50
CA LEU A 85 -11.79 -21.02 -44.47
C LEU A 85 -10.52 -20.24 -44.09
N SER A 86 -10.65 -19.00 -43.61
CA SER A 86 -9.53 -18.20 -43.10
C SER A 86 -8.82 -18.90 -41.95
N ILE A 87 -9.56 -19.45 -40.99
CA ILE A 87 -9.03 -20.22 -39.84
C ILE A 87 -8.35 -21.50 -40.33
N ALA A 88 -8.97 -22.26 -41.23
CA ALA A 88 -8.37 -23.49 -41.77
C ALA A 88 -7.04 -23.21 -42.49
N THR A 89 -6.96 -22.08 -43.20
CA THR A 89 -5.76 -21.68 -43.96
C THR A 89 -4.66 -21.13 -43.05
N ASN A 90 -5.02 -20.24 -42.11
CA ASN A 90 -4.05 -19.46 -41.32
C ASN A 90 -3.79 -20.02 -39.92
N GLY A 91 -4.64 -20.93 -39.45
CA GLY A 91 -4.64 -21.48 -38.11
C GLY A 91 -3.52 -22.47 -37.81
N PRO A 92 -3.19 -23.45 -38.69
CA PRO A 92 -2.25 -24.52 -38.35
C PRO A 92 -0.89 -24.01 -37.89
N GLY A 93 -0.31 -23.03 -38.60
CA GLY A 93 0.97 -22.42 -38.19
C GLY A 93 0.93 -21.68 -36.85
N THR A 94 -0.27 -21.37 -36.34
CA THR A 94 -0.49 -20.75 -35.02
C THR A 94 -0.97 -21.72 -33.95
N GLY A 95 -1.01 -23.03 -34.27
CA GLY A 95 -1.51 -24.05 -33.36
C GLY A 95 -3.05 -24.13 -33.28
N VAL A 96 -3.76 -23.52 -34.23
CA VAL A 96 -5.24 -23.62 -34.34
C VAL A 96 -5.58 -24.60 -35.46
N TYR A 97 -6.24 -25.71 -35.10
CA TYR A 97 -6.56 -26.80 -36.00
C TYR A 97 -8.07 -26.94 -36.19
N LEU A 98 -8.49 -27.34 -37.39
CA LEU A 98 -9.90 -27.59 -37.73
C LEU A 98 -10.15 -29.09 -37.86
N LEU A 99 -11.18 -29.58 -37.17
CA LEU A 99 -11.81 -30.87 -37.41
C LEU A 99 -13.25 -30.61 -37.86
N GLY A 100 -13.52 -30.73 -39.16
CA GLY A 100 -14.81 -30.43 -39.76
C GLY A 100 -15.50 -31.67 -40.33
N MET A 101 -16.79 -31.82 -40.08
CA MET A 101 -17.68 -32.69 -40.84
C MET A 101 -18.52 -31.83 -41.79
N VAL A 102 -18.48 -32.19 -43.06
CA VAL A 102 -19.15 -31.48 -44.15
C VAL A 102 -20.24 -32.37 -44.73
N ASP A 103 -21.46 -31.86 -44.75
CA ASP A 103 -22.59 -32.43 -45.47
C ASP A 103 -22.60 -31.88 -46.90
N VAL A 104 -22.16 -32.71 -47.85
CA VAL A 104 -22.08 -32.36 -49.28
C VAL A 104 -23.45 -32.35 -49.98
N GLU A 105 -24.51 -32.86 -49.35
CA GLU A 105 -25.87 -32.83 -49.90
C GLU A 105 -26.56 -31.48 -49.68
N GLN A 106 -26.05 -30.68 -48.73
CA GLN A 106 -26.56 -29.34 -48.46
C GLN A 106 -25.97 -28.28 -49.40
N ASN A 107 -26.74 -27.22 -49.65
CA ASN A 107 -26.27 -26.09 -50.43
C ASN A 107 -25.19 -25.31 -49.67
N MET A 108 -24.04 -25.14 -50.31
CA MET A 108 -22.96 -24.32 -49.78
C MET A 108 -23.36 -22.83 -49.70
N PRO A 109 -22.78 -22.06 -48.76
CA PRO A 109 -23.01 -20.62 -48.64
C PRO A 109 -22.64 -19.86 -49.93
N TYR A 110 -23.24 -18.69 -50.14
CA TYR A 110 -23.05 -17.91 -51.36
C TYR A 110 -21.59 -17.46 -51.49
N ASN A 111 -21.01 -17.59 -52.69
CA ASN A 111 -19.58 -17.35 -52.97
C ASN A 111 -18.58 -18.21 -52.14
N PHE A 112 -19.01 -19.34 -51.58
CA PHE A 112 -18.11 -20.30 -50.93
C PHE A 112 -17.80 -21.47 -51.85
N ASN A 113 -16.51 -21.73 -52.08
CA ASN A 113 -16.06 -22.87 -52.88
C ASN A 113 -15.45 -23.94 -51.96
N LEU A 114 -16.10 -25.10 -51.86
CA LEU A 114 -15.67 -26.19 -50.99
C LEU A 114 -14.25 -26.67 -51.30
N ILE A 115 -13.83 -26.61 -52.56
CA ILE A 115 -12.48 -27.01 -53.01
C ILE A 115 -11.38 -26.22 -52.29
N ASP A 116 -11.64 -24.95 -51.95
CA ASP A 116 -10.65 -24.13 -51.26
C ASP A 116 -10.45 -24.61 -49.81
N LEU A 117 -11.50 -25.10 -49.15
CA LEU A 117 -11.40 -25.72 -47.83
C LEU A 117 -10.73 -27.10 -47.91
N GLU A 118 -11.11 -27.91 -48.91
CA GLU A 118 -10.53 -29.24 -49.16
C GLU A 118 -9.01 -29.21 -49.30
N ARG A 119 -8.46 -28.16 -49.92
CA ARG A 119 -7.01 -27.97 -50.08
C ARG A 119 -6.26 -27.71 -48.78
N THR A 120 -6.95 -27.30 -47.72
CA THR A 120 -6.35 -26.97 -46.41
C THR A 120 -6.34 -28.14 -45.43
N ALA A 121 -7.03 -29.24 -45.75
CA ALA A 121 -7.28 -30.32 -44.82
C ALA A 121 -6.98 -31.70 -45.42
N THR A 122 -6.74 -32.68 -44.55
CA THR A 122 -6.76 -34.08 -44.95
C THR A 122 -8.21 -34.56 -44.97
N LEU A 123 -8.61 -35.23 -46.06
CA LEU A 123 -10.00 -35.54 -46.33
C LEU A 123 -10.30 -37.03 -46.13
N ILE A 124 -11.42 -37.30 -45.46
CA ILE A 124 -11.95 -38.64 -45.25
C ILE A 124 -13.43 -38.62 -45.63
N THR A 125 -13.82 -39.46 -46.58
CA THR A 125 -15.23 -39.71 -46.90
C THR A 125 -15.74 -40.84 -46.04
N CYS A 126 -16.89 -40.64 -45.39
CA CYS A 126 -17.55 -41.64 -44.57
C CYS A 126 -18.94 -41.90 -45.15
N ASP A 127 -19.14 -43.10 -45.70
CA ASP A 127 -20.47 -43.62 -46.06
C ASP A 127 -20.97 -44.54 -44.92
N ASP A 128 -22.26 -44.94 -44.96
CA ASP A 128 -22.93 -45.75 -43.93
C ASP A 128 -22.18 -47.04 -43.49
N ASN A 129 -21.22 -47.52 -44.30
CA ASN A 129 -20.48 -48.75 -44.01
C ASN A 129 -18.95 -48.64 -44.08
N GLN A 130 -18.35 -47.55 -44.60
CA GLN A 130 -16.89 -47.46 -44.80
C GLN A 130 -16.37 -46.02 -44.76
N ALA A 131 -15.20 -45.83 -44.14
CA ALA A 131 -14.42 -44.60 -44.24
C ALA A 131 -13.23 -44.81 -45.21
N GLN A 132 -13.00 -43.86 -46.10
CA GLN A 132 -11.92 -43.91 -47.10
C GLN A 132 -11.17 -42.57 -47.15
N TRP A 133 -9.86 -42.64 -47.37
CA TRP A 133 -9.02 -41.45 -47.56
C TRP A 133 -9.21 -40.88 -48.96
N ILE A 134 -9.43 -39.57 -49.06
CA ILE A 134 -9.29 -38.85 -50.33
C ILE A 134 -7.86 -38.33 -50.40
N ASP A 135 -6.91 -39.27 -50.47
CA ASP A 135 -5.48 -39.01 -50.62
C ASP A 135 -4.91 -39.98 -51.68
N PRO A 136 -4.14 -39.49 -52.67
CA PRO A 136 -3.58 -40.34 -53.73
C PRO A 136 -2.75 -41.51 -53.22
N ASP A 137 -2.07 -41.35 -52.08
CA ASP A 137 -1.18 -42.36 -51.49
C ASP A 137 -1.97 -43.40 -50.68
N PHE A 138 -3.16 -43.05 -50.19
CA PHE A 138 -4.00 -43.90 -49.34
C PHE A 138 -5.34 -44.32 -49.96
N LYS A 139 -5.59 -43.97 -51.22
CA LYS A 139 -6.85 -44.25 -51.93
C LYS A 139 -7.26 -45.73 -51.94
N ASP A 140 -6.29 -46.64 -51.88
CA ASP A 140 -6.51 -48.09 -51.90
C ASP A 140 -6.60 -48.69 -50.47
N CYS A 141 -6.47 -47.86 -49.43
CA CYS A 141 -6.57 -48.26 -48.03
C CYS A 141 -7.98 -48.03 -47.49
N THR A 142 -8.58 -49.05 -46.89
CA THR A 142 -9.86 -48.92 -46.15
C THR A 142 -9.55 -48.50 -44.71
N LEU A 143 -10.22 -47.44 -44.23
CA LEU A 143 -10.07 -46.97 -42.84
C LEU A 143 -11.08 -47.72 -41.96
N GLU A 144 -10.57 -48.62 -41.12
CA GLU A 144 -11.36 -49.24 -40.04
C GLU A 144 -11.23 -48.36 -38.78
N LEU A 145 -12.34 -47.76 -38.34
CA LEU A 145 -12.36 -46.93 -37.15
C LEU A 145 -12.41 -47.79 -35.89
N ASP A 146 -11.56 -47.48 -34.92
CA ASP A 146 -11.61 -48.11 -33.60
C ASP A 146 -12.98 -47.93 -32.96
N ARG A 147 -13.45 -48.98 -32.26
CA ARG A 147 -14.65 -48.87 -31.44
C ARG A 147 -14.37 -47.96 -30.24
N PRO A 148 -15.38 -47.19 -29.76
CA PRO A 148 -15.22 -46.40 -28.54
C PRO A 148 -14.74 -47.27 -27.36
N PRO A 149 -13.84 -46.76 -26.50
CA PRO A 149 -13.33 -47.51 -25.37
C PRO A 149 -14.44 -47.85 -24.37
N GLU A 150 -14.22 -48.87 -23.54
CA GLU A 150 -15.12 -49.21 -22.44
C GLU A 150 -15.30 -48.03 -21.48
N ALA A 151 -16.50 -47.92 -20.86
CA ALA A 151 -16.87 -46.77 -20.03
C ALA A 151 -15.88 -46.49 -18.87
N ALA A 152 -15.28 -47.53 -18.29
CA ALA A 152 -14.29 -47.39 -17.23
C ALA A 152 -12.99 -46.75 -17.73
N LEU A 153 -12.47 -47.21 -18.88
CA LEU A 153 -11.28 -46.65 -19.52
C LEU A 153 -11.54 -45.21 -19.98
N PHE A 154 -12.71 -44.96 -20.58
CA PHE A 154 -13.13 -43.63 -20.99
C PHE A 154 -13.14 -42.66 -19.80
N THR A 155 -13.75 -43.04 -18.68
CA THR A 155 -13.81 -42.20 -17.47
C THR A 155 -12.41 -41.92 -16.93
N HIS A 156 -11.53 -42.92 -16.94
CA HIS A 156 -10.15 -42.75 -16.50
C HIS A 156 -9.39 -41.76 -17.39
N ILE A 157 -9.52 -41.85 -18.72
CA ILE A 157 -8.88 -40.93 -19.68
C ILE A 157 -9.38 -39.50 -19.42
N VAL A 158 -10.70 -39.31 -19.30
CA VAL A 158 -11.30 -37.99 -19.05
C VAL A 158 -10.77 -37.38 -17.74
N GLN A 159 -10.68 -38.15 -16.66
CA GLN A 159 -10.14 -37.67 -15.38
C GLN A 159 -8.67 -37.25 -15.46
N GLN A 160 -7.83 -38.03 -16.16
CA GLN A 160 -6.41 -37.69 -16.36
C GLN A 160 -6.25 -36.43 -17.20
N VAL A 161 -6.97 -36.33 -18.32
CA VAL A 161 -6.98 -35.14 -19.18
C VAL A 161 -7.45 -33.91 -18.40
N SER A 162 -8.47 -34.07 -17.55
CA SER A 162 -8.99 -32.98 -16.72
C SER A 162 -7.96 -32.47 -15.71
N ARG A 163 -7.26 -33.40 -15.04
CA ARG A 163 -6.20 -33.04 -14.09
C ARG A 163 -5.01 -32.36 -14.78
N ALA A 164 -4.61 -32.87 -15.94
CA ALA A 164 -3.53 -32.28 -16.74
C ALA A 164 -3.88 -30.89 -17.27
N ALA A 165 -5.11 -30.69 -17.75
CA ALA A 165 -5.59 -29.39 -18.22
C ALA A 165 -5.59 -28.34 -17.11
N LEU A 166 -6.00 -28.69 -15.89
CA LEU A 166 -5.95 -27.80 -14.74
C LEU A 166 -4.51 -27.41 -14.35
N ALA A 167 -3.57 -28.36 -14.42
CA ALA A 167 -2.17 -28.09 -14.11
C ALA A 167 -1.47 -27.23 -15.18
N ALA A 168 -1.84 -27.37 -16.46
CA ALA A 168 -1.25 -26.63 -17.56
C ALA A 168 -1.75 -25.17 -17.69
N GLU A 169 -2.82 -24.80 -16.95
CA GLU A 169 -3.39 -23.46 -16.97
C GLU A 169 -2.54 -22.44 -16.19
N GLU A 170 -1.80 -22.91 -15.18
CA GLU A 170 -0.89 -22.08 -14.39
C GLU A 170 0.50 -22.05 -15.03
N VAL A 171 0.72 -21.12 -15.95
CA VAL A 171 2.07 -20.81 -16.44
C VAL A 171 2.85 -20.11 -15.33
N LYS A 172 3.65 -20.90 -14.62
CA LYS A 172 4.54 -20.43 -13.57
C LYS A 172 5.98 -20.59 -14.04
N VAL A 173 6.65 -19.47 -14.30
CA VAL A 173 8.08 -19.44 -14.56
C VAL A 173 8.79 -19.13 -13.24
N PRO A 174 9.44 -20.10 -12.56
CA PRO A 174 9.99 -19.90 -11.23
C PRO A 174 11.05 -18.78 -11.19
N PHE A 175 10.95 -17.90 -10.19
CA PHE A 175 11.93 -16.84 -9.93
C PHE A 175 13.35 -17.37 -9.74
N ALA A 176 13.50 -18.53 -9.06
CA ALA A 176 14.78 -19.19 -8.85
C ALA A 176 15.60 -19.44 -10.13
N GLN A 177 14.95 -19.58 -11.30
CA GLN A 177 15.68 -19.77 -12.57
C GLN A 177 16.53 -18.55 -12.96
N THR A 178 16.16 -17.36 -12.49
CA THR A 178 16.89 -16.12 -12.75
C THR A 178 17.70 -15.62 -11.56
N ALA A 179 17.49 -16.20 -10.37
CA ALA A 179 18.17 -15.78 -9.16
C ALA A 179 19.67 -16.06 -9.26
N LEU A 180 20.49 -15.04 -9.00
CA LEU A 180 21.94 -15.20 -8.93
C LEU A 180 22.31 -16.08 -7.73
N PRO A 181 23.36 -16.91 -7.81
CA PRO A 181 23.87 -17.59 -6.62
C PRO A 181 24.34 -16.55 -5.59
N PRO A 182 24.23 -16.80 -4.27
CA PRO A 182 24.58 -15.83 -3.22
C PRO A 182 25.99 -15.24 -3.30
N ALA A 183 26.95 -15.97 -3.90
CA ALA A 183 28.29 -15.47 -4.15
C ALA A 183 28.32 -14.26 -5.12
N ASN A 184 27.34 -14.17 -6.01
CA ASN A 184 27.21 -13.15 -7.06
C ASN A 184 26.27 -12.00 -6.69
N TRP A 185 25.72 -12.00 -5.48
CA TRP A 185 24.84 -10.92 -5.01
C TRP A 185 25.62 -9.62 -4.82
N TRP A 186 24.95 -8.50 -5.07
CA TRP A 186 25.48 -7.14 -4.86
C TRP A 186 26.75 -6.82 -5.66
N GLN A 187 26.87 -7.39 -6.86
CA GLN A 187 27.99 -7.11 -7.78
C GLN A 187 27.65 -6.06 -8.84
N GLN A 188 26.39 -5.65 -8.96
CA GLN A 188 25.96 -4.66 -9.94
C GLN A 188 26.16 -3.22 -9.44
N ASP A 189 26.37 -2.30 -10.39
CA ASP A 189 26.63 -0.88 -10.16
C ASP A 189 25.47 -0.03 -10.66
N ALA A 190 24.85 0.73 -9.75
CA ALA A 190 23.67 1.56 -10.03
C ALA A 190 24.02 2.98 -10.56
N ARG A 191 25.30 3.25 -10.89
CA ARG A 191 25.76 4.57 -11.36
C ARG A 191 25.04 5.04 -12.59
N ALA A 192 24.93 4.23 -13.64
CA ALA A 192 24.32 4.63 -14.91
C ALA A 192 22.82 4.26 -14.95
N ASP A 193 22.50 3.05 -14.52
CA ASP A 193 21.19 2.42 -14.64
C ASP A 193 20.96 1.38 -13.54
N ILE A 194 19.71 0.94 -13.41
CA ILE A 194 19.32 -0.25 -12.67
C ILE A 194 18.61 -1.19 -13.62
N THR A 195 19.17 -2.38 -13.82
CA THR A 195 18.69 -3.34 -14.81
C THR A 195 18.59 -4.73 -14.20
N VAL A 196 17.40 -5.33 -14.21
CA VAL A 196 17.14 -6.63 -13.60
C VAL A 196 16.12 -7.45 -14.38
N PRO A 197 16.20 -8.79 -14.34
CA PRO A 197 15.21 -9.65 -14.98
C PRO A 197 13.91 -9.66 -14.17
N ILE A 198 12.77 -9.52 -14.87
CA ILE A 198 11.42 -9.49 -14.27
C ILE A 198 10.46 -10.54 -14.84
N GLY A 199 10.85 -11.22 -15.91
CA GLY A 199 10.06 -12.30 -16.48
C GLY A 199 10.71 -12.93 -17.70
N ARG A 200 9.97 -13.81 -18.37
CA ARG A 200 10.36 -14.53 -19.59
C ARG A 200 9.74 -13.88 -20.82
N ARG A 201 10.57 -13.52 -21.79
CA ARG A 201 10.19 -13.05 -23.12
C ARG A 201 10.43 -14.15 -24.14
N GLY A 202 9.40 -14.48 -24.92
CA GLY A 202 9.46 -15.58 -25.87
C GLY A 202 9.86 -16.89 -25.20
N ALA A 203 10.59 -17.75 -25.92
CA ALA A 203 10.93 -19.07 -25.43
C ALA A 203 12.07 -19.08 -24.39
N ARG A 204 13.11 -18.24 -24.58
CA ARG A 204 14.38 -18.35 -23.84
C ARG A 204 14.93 -17.06 -23.25
N GLU A 205 14.43 -15.91 -23.65
CA GLU A 205 15.01 -14.63 -23.23
C GLU A 205 14.36 -14.14 -21.94
N ASN A 206 15.12 -13.42 -21.11
CA ASN A 206 14.54 -12.74 -19.96
C ASN A 206 14.10 -11.33 -20.38
N GLN A 207 12.90 -10.93 -19.98
CA GLN A 207 12.51 -9.54 -20.01
C GLN A 207 13.25 -8.79 -18.92
N MET A 208 14.09 -7.85 -19.34
CA MET A 208 14.83 -6.97 -18.43
C MET A 208 14.01 -5.72 -18.14
N PHE A 209 13.80 -5.42 -16.87
CA PHE A 209 13.41 -4.10 -16.41
C PHE A 209 14.65 -3.22 -16.38
N SER A 210 14.54 -1.99 -16.90
CA SER A 210 15.64 -1.02 -16.83
C SER A 210 15.13 0.38 -16.55
N LEU A 211 15.78 1.06 -15.60
CA LEU A 211 15.68 2.51 -15.45
C LEU A 211 17.08 3.13 -15.49
N ASP A 212 17.24 4.22 -16.24
CA ASP A 212 18.53 4.85 -16.50
C ASP A 212 18.53 6.37 -16.24
N GLN A 213 19.67 7.02 -16.49
CA GLN A 213 19.83 8.48 -16.39
C GLN A 213 19.50 9.23 -17.68
N LYS A 214 19.24 8.52 -18.78
CA LYS A 214 19.13 9.11 -20.13
C LYS A 214 17.68 9.24 -20.55
N LEU A 215 17.01 8.10 -20.70
CA LEU A 215 15.68 7.99 -21.28
C LEU A 215 14.71 7.43 -20.26
N LEU A 216 14.98 6.26 -19.68
CA LEU A 216 14.02 5.51 -18.87
C LEU A 216 14.13 5.88 -17.40
N SER A 217 13.81 7.12 -17.01
CA SER A 217 13.91 7.52 -15.60
C SER A 217 12.69 7.21 -14.75
N THR A 218 11.54 7.04 -15.39
CA THR A 218 10.25 6.79 -14.73
C THR A 218 9.49 5.68 -15.47
N GLY A 219 8.72 4.88 -14.72
CA GLY A 219 7.80 3.90 -15.26
C GLY A 219 6.37 4.03 -14.72
N LEU A 220 5.39 3.60 -15.52
CA LEU A 220 4.01 3.34 -15.11
C LEU A 220 3.70 1.85 -15.24
N ILE A 221 2.98 1.30 -14.27
CA ILE A 221 2.45 -0.07 -14.28
C ILE A 221 0.93 -0.01 -14.15
N ILE A 222 0.21 -0.74 -15.00
CA ILE A 222 -1.23 -0.95 -14.86
C ILE A 222 -1.58 -2.43 -14.87
N GLY A 223 -2.58 -2.83 -14.07
CA GLY A 223 -3.11 -4.19 -14.11
C GLY A 223 -4.32 -4.36 -13.20
N ARG A 224 -5.39 -4.99 -13.71
CA ARG A 224 -6.60 -5.26 -12.93
C ARG A 224 -6.30 -6.21 -11.75
N PRO A 225 -7.16 -6.28 -10.71
CA PRO A 225 -7.01 -7.29 -9.66
C PRO A 225 -6.85 -8.70 -10.23
N GLY A 226 -5.88 -9.46 -9.71
CA GLY A 226 -5.56 -10.81 -10.19
C GLY A 226 -4.74 -10.90 -11.49
N SER A 227 -4.35 -9.77 -12.09
CA SER A 227 -3.51 -9.77 -13.31
C SER A 227 -2.04 -10.13 -13.08
N GLY A 228 -1.57 -10.18 -11.82
CA GLY A 228 -0.17 -10.43 -11.47
C GLY A 228 0.66 -9.17 -11.18
N LYS A 229 0.03 -7.99 -11.04
CA LYS A 229 0.71 -6.72 -10.71
C LYS A 229 1.55 -6.83 -9.43
N SER A 230 0.98 -7.35 -8.35
CA SER A 230 1.70 -7.52 -7.07
C SER A 230 2.90 -8.45 -7.23
N THR A 231 2.73 -9.60 -7.91
CA THR A 231 3.82 -10.53 -8.21
C THR A 231 4.95 -9.87 -9.02
N LEU A 232 4.62 -9.01 -9.99
CA LEU A 232 5.62 -8.24 -10.74
C LEU A 232 6.39 -7.27 -9.82
N LEU A 233 5.70 -6.54 -8.95
CA LEU A 233 6.34 -5.62 -8.00
C LEU A 233 7.26 -6.38 -7.04
N HIS A 234 6.84 -7.52 -6.50
CA HIS A 234 7.68 -8.35 -5.63
C HIS A 234 8.91 -8.90 -6.35
N THR A 235 8.71 -9.47 -7.53
CA THR A 235 9.79 -9.97 -8.39
C THR A 235 10.81 -8.86 -8.67
N LEU A 236 10.33 -7.66 -9.01
CA LEU A 236 11.19 -6.52 -9.29
C LEU A 236 12.00 -6.10 -8.05
N ILE A 237 11.33 -5.88 -6.91
CA ILE A 237 11.99 -5.47 -5.66
C ILE A 237 13.05 -6.49 -5.26
N LEU A 238 12.72 -7.78 -5.33
CA LEU A 238 13.63 -8.85 -4.95
C LEU A 238 14.82 -8.97 -5.90
N SER A 239 14.57 -8.92 -7.22
CA SER A 239 15.64 -8.90 -8.21
C SER A 239 16.58 -7.71 -7.99
N LEU A 240 16.06 -6.52 -7.68
CA LEU A 240 16.87 -5.34 -7.35
C LEU A 240 17.71 -5.56 -6.09
N ALA A 241 17.11 -6.07 -5.02
CA ALA A 241 17.78 -6.31 -3.74
C ALA A 241 18.87 -7.39 -3.81
N ILE A 242 18.73 -8.36 -4.71
CA ILE A 242 19.73 -9.41 -4.99
C ILE A 242 20.90 -8.84 -5.81
N ASN A 243 20.62 -8.01 -6.81
CA ASN A 243 21.63 -7.54 -7.77
C ASN A 243 22.47 -6.37 -7.23
N TYR A 244 21.85 -5.43 -6.52
CA TYR A 244 22.48 -4.19 -6.05
C TYR A 244 22.65 -4.19 -4.53
N SER A 245 23.74 -3.61 -4.03
CA SER A 245 23.93 -3.42 -2.59
C SER A 245 23.03 -2.29 -2.05
N PRO A 246 22.72 -2.25 -0.75
CA PRO A 246 22.01 -1.11 -0.15
C PRO A 246 22.80 0.21 -0.14
N GLU A 247 24.09 0.19 -0.51
CA GLU A 247 24.89 1.40 -0.79
C GLU A 247 24.70 1.91 -2.22
N GLU A 248 24.32 1.03 -3.14
CA GLU A 248 24.04 1.34 -4.54
C GLU A 248 22.61 1.84 -4.76
N LEU A 249 21.65 1.26 -4.05
CA LEU A 249 20.21 1.46 -4.27
C LEU A 249 19.44 1.64 -2.95
N ALA A 250 18.61 2.69 -2.92
CA ALA A 250 17.66 2.97 -1.85
C ALA A 250 16.22 2.90 -2.39
N LEU A 251 15.37 2.16 -1.69
CA LEU A 251 13.97 1.93 -2.06
C LEU A 251 13.03 2.72 -1.15
N TYR A 252 12.03 3.36 -1.77
CA TYR A 252 10.89 3.98 -1.10
C TYR A 252 9.65 3.24 -1.57
N LEU A 253 9.05 2.47 -0.68
CA LEU A 253 7.92 1.59 -0.97
C LEU A 253 6.66 2.19 -0.36
N ILE A 254 5.67 2.54 -1.17
CA ILE A 254 4.39 3.09 -0.71
C ILE A 254 3.27 2.23 -1.26
N ASP A 255 2.42 1.71 -0.38
CA ASP A 255 1.20 0.99 -0.71
C ASP A 255 -0.01 1.75 -0.13
N PHE A 256 -0.88 2.29 -0.98
CA PHE A 256 -2.03 3.09 -0.54
C PHE A 256 -3.25 2.27 -0.11
N LYS A 257 -3.39 1.02 -0.57
CA LYS A 257 -4.64 0.25 -0.36
C LYS A 257 -4.42 -1.18 0.09
N GLN A 258 -3.34 -1.81 -0.35
CA GLN A 258 -3.05 -3.20 -0.07
C GLN A 258 -2.06 -3.31 1.10
N VAL A 259 -1.64 -4.54 1.37
CA VAL A 259 -0.62 -4.87 2.38
C VAL A 259 0.59 -5.55 1.74
N GLU A 260 0.80 -5.33 0.43
CA GLU A 260 1.80 -6.07 -0.36
C GLU A 260 3.21 -5.80 0.18
N PHE A 261 3.48 -4.58 0.65
CA PHE A 261 4.83 -4.20 1.08
C PHE A 261 5.15 -4.50 2.54
N LYS A 262 4.23 -5.13 3.29
CA LYS A 262 4.40 -5.41 4.72
C LYS A 262 5.62 -6.27 5.02
N ASP A 263 5.89 -7.28 4.20
CA ASP A 263 6.98 -8.22 4.46
C ASP A 263 8.35 -7.56 4.41
N TYR A 264 8.52 -6.50 3.60
CA TYR A 264 9.78 -5.76 3.56
C TYR A 264 10.06 -4.98 4.86
N ALA A 265 9.01 -4.56 5.56
CA ALA A 265 9.12 -3.96 6.89
C ALA A 265 9.43 -5.03 7.95
N VAL A 266 8.72 -6.17 7.93
CA VAL A 266 8.90 -7.30 8.86
C VAL A 266 10.34 -7.84 8.79
N HIS A 267 10.83 -8.10 7.59
CA HIS A 267 12.20 -8.60 7.36
C HIS A 267 13.27 -7.51 7.42
N ARG A 268 12.88 -6.25 7.63
CA ARG A 268 13.77 -5.07 7.71
C ARG A 268 14.74 -5.02 6.52
N LEU A 269 14.17 -5.04 5.31
CA LEU A 269 14.92 -5.00 4.05
C LEU A 269 15.96 -3.85 4.07
N PRO A 270 17.27 -4.13 3.93
CA PRO A 270 18.31 -3.11 4.08
C PRO A 270 18.22 -2.00 3.02
N HIS A 271 17.71 -2.28 1.83
CA HIS A 271 17.56 -1.26 0.79
C HIS A 271 16.45 -0.26 1.09
N ALA A 272 15.46 -0.61 1.92
CA ALA A 272 14.29 0.22 2.16
C ALA A 272 14.58 1.38 3.12
N ARG A 273 14.30 2.61 2.68
CA ARG A 273 14.31 3.83 3.50
C ARG A 273 12.94 4.14 4.07
N VAL A 274 11.90 3.86 3.28
CA VAL A 274 10.51 4.01 3.68
C VAL A 274 9.74 2.79 3.22
N VAL A 275 8.93 2.23 4.12
CA VAL A 275 7.90 1.24 3.81
C VAL A 275 6.59 1.74 4.40
N ALA A 276 5.69 2.20 3.53
CA ALA A 276 4.35 2.65 3.90
C ALA A 276 3.32 1.60 3.48
N ILE A 277 2.56 1.09 4.44
CA ILE A 277 1.57 0.04 4.28
C ILE A 277 0.20 0.65 4.57
N GLN A 278 -0.76 0.47 3.67
CA GLN A 278 -2.09 1.07 3.78
C GLN A 278 -2.01 2.58 4.06
N SER A 279 -1.12 3.26 3.33
CA SER A 279 -0.78 4.65 3.54
C SER A 279 -1.95 5.57 3.24
N GLU A 280 -2.18 6.56 4.11
CA GLU A 280 -3.03 7.70 3.77
C GLU A 280 -2.32 8.64 2.80
N ARG A 281 -3.11 9.52 2.16
CA ARG A 281 -2.63 10.48 1.15
C ARG A 281 -1.58 11.42 1.73
N GLU A 282 -1.82 11.90 2.95
CA GLU A 282 -0.96 12.82 3.68
C GLU A 282 0.45 12.25 3.86
N PHE A 283 0.55 10.98 4.25
CA PHE A 283 1.85 10.31 4.40
C PHE A 283 2.54 10.12 3.05
N GLY A 284 1.81 9.67 2.03
CA GLY A 284 2.33 9.54 0.67
C GLY A 284 2.90 10.87 0.13
N ILE A 285 2.18 11.97 0.35
CA ILE A 285 2.63 13.33 -0.01
C ILE A 285 3.87 13.73 0.80
N SER A 286 3.94 13.39 2.09
CA SER A 286 5.11 13.63 2.91
C SER A 286 6.36 12.92 2.38
N VAL A 287 6.23 11.67 1.91
CA VAL A 287 7.32 10.96 1.21
C VAL A 287 7.73 11.71 -0.06
N LEU A 288 6.77 12.15 -0.87
CA LEU A 288 7.04 12.94 -2.07
C LEU A 288 7.77 14.26 -1.75
N ARG A 289 7.36 14.99 -0.71
CA ARG A 289 8.06 16.20 -0.23
C ARG A 289 9.50 15.90 0.19
N GLY A 290 9.73 14.80 0.89
CA GLY A 290 11.07 14.33 1.26
C GLY A 290 11.94 14.06 0.03
N LEU A 291 11.40 13.36 -0.97
CA LEU A 291 12.09 13.12 -2.24
C LEU A 291 12.37 14.41 -3.04
N ALA A 292 11.45 15.36 -3.04
CA ALA A 292 11.67 16.67 -3.66
C ALA A 292 12.76 17.49 -2.94
N THR A 293 12.85 17.36 -1.62
CA THR A 293 13.91 17.97 -0.81
C THR A 293 15.27 17.33 -1.12
N GLU A 294 15.32 15.99 -1.22
CA GLU A 294 16.53 15.26 -1.63
C GLU A 294 16.95 15.60 -3.06
N LEU A 295 15.99 15.76 -3.98
CA LEU A 295 16.24 16.25 -5.34
C LEU A 295 16.95 17.61 -5.31
N GLN A 296 16.42 18.57 -4.54
CA GLN A 296 17.02 19.89 -4.39
C GLN A 296 18.43 19.80 -3.78
N ARG A 297 18.60 19.00 -2.72
CA ARG A 297 19.90 18.80 -2.07
C ARG A 297 20.95 18.26 -3.04
N ARG A 298 20.58 17.27 -3.88
CA ARG A 298 21.49 16.73 -4.91
C ARG A 298 21.75 17.75 -6.01
N GLU A 299 20.76 18.54 -6.39
CA GLU A 299 20.93 19.62 -7.36
C GLU A 299 21.99 20.64 -6.92
N ASP A 300 21.87 21.13 -5.67
CA ASP A 300 22.82 22.09 -5.12
C ASP A 300 24.21 21.46 -4.94
N LEU A 301 24.28 20.24 -4.42
CA LEU A 301 25.54 19.48 -4.27
C LEU A 301 26.28 19.29 -5.61
N PHE A 302 25.54 18.93 -6.67
CA PHE A 302 26.14 18.68 -7.97
C PHE A 302 26.56 19.99 -8.63
N ARG A 303 25.76 21.06 -8.47
CA ARG A 303 26.09 22.40 -8.95
C ARG A 303 27.36 22.94 -8.30
N ASP A 304 27.47 22.85 -6.98
CA ASP A 304 28.63 23.35 -6.21
C ASP A 304 29.94 22.63 -6.59
N LEU A 305 29.84 21.35 -6.94
CA LEU A 305 30.98 20.51 -7.33
C LEU A 305 31.17 20.39 -8.85
N ASN A 306 30.39 21.12 -9.65
CA ASN A 306 30.39 21.09 -11.13
C ASN A 306 30.18 19.69 -11.74
N TYR A 307 29.19 18.95 -11.24
CA TYR A 307 28.72 17.68 -11.81
C TYR A 307 27.35 17.85 -12.47
N GLN A 308 27.10 17.11 -13.54
CA GLN A 308 25.84 17.17 -14.28
C GLN A 308 24.93 15.96 -14.01
N SER A 309 25.47 14.89 -13.41
CA SER A 309 24.70 13.66 -13.14
C SER A 309 25.21 12.89 -11.93
N LEU A 310 24.37 11.99 -11.41
CA LEU A 310 24.75 11.05 -10.36
C LEU A 310 25.92 10.15 -10.80
N SER A 311 25.97 9.73 -12.07
CA SER A 311 27.08 8.92 -12.58
C SER A 311 28.41 9.68 -12.48
N GLU A 312 28.44 10.95 -12.90
CA GLU A 312 29.66 11.79 -12.80
C GLU A 312 30.09 12.02 -11.35
N TYR A 313 29.14 12.31 -10.46
CA TYR A 313 29.41 12.48 -9.04
C TYR A 313 30.05 11.23 -8.44
N ARG A 314 29.43 10.06 -8.66
CA ARG A 314 29.88 8.79 -8.08
C ARG A 314 31.21 8.29 -8.64
N GLN A 315 31.56 8.67 -9.87
CA GLN A 315 32.88 8.36 -10.43
C GLN A 315 34.02 9.09 -9.72
N LYS A 316 33.75 10.23 -9.08
CA LYS A 316 34.79 11.14 -8.55
C LYS A 316 34.78 11.31 -7.02
N GLN A 317 33.62 11.29 -6.37
CA GLN A 317 33.50 11.66 -4.95
C GLN A 317 33.21 10.50 -4.00
N GLY A 318 32.48 9.46 -4.43
CA GLY A 318 32.10 8.34 -3.57
C GLY A 318 30.65 7.89 -3.76
N THR A 319 30.17 7.01 -2.87
CA THR A 319 28.85 6.38 -2.98
C THR A 319 27.71 7.33 -2.58
N LEU A 320 26.72 7.43 -3.46
CA LEU A 320 25.45 8.11 -3.22
C LEU A 320 24.37 7.21 -3.84
N PRO A 321 23.52 6.53 -3.07
CA PRO A 321 22.61 5.53 -3.63
C PRO A 321 21.63 6.18 -4.61
N ARG A 322 21.35 5.45 -5.70
CA ARG A 322 20.20 5.76 -6.56
C ARG A 322 18.93 5.52 -5.75
N ILE A 323 17.95 6.39 -5.92
CA ILE A 323 16.66 6.26 -5.25
C ILE A 323 15.64 5.74 -6.25
N LEU A 324 14.88 4.72 -5.86
CA LEU A 324 13.70 4.26 -6.58
C LEU A 324 12.47 4.35 -5.67
N LEU A 325 11.53 5.21 -6.04
CA LEU A 325 10.19 5.23 -5.48
C LEU A 325 9.31 4.22 -6.21
N ILE A 326 8.72 3.28 -5.48
CA ILE A 326 7.69 2.36 -5.96
C ILE A 326 6.41 2.70 -5.20
N ALA A 327 5.42 3.26 -5.90
CA ALA A 327 4.13 3.63 -5.33
C ALA A 327 3.03 2.78 -5.95
N ASP A 328 2.49 1.84 -5.18
CA ASP A 328 1.35 1.03 -5.60
C ASP A 328 0.02 1.68 -5.24
N GLU A 329 -0.93 1.60 -6.16
CA GLU A 329 -2.20 2.35 -6.16
C GLU A 329 -1.99 3.87 -6.01
N PHE A 330 -0.99 4.43 -6.72
CA PHE A 330 -0.64 5.86 -6.63
C PHE A 330 -1.81 6.81 -6.96
N GLN A 331 -2.82 6.32 -7.68
CA GLN A 331 -4.06 7.02 -7.99
C GLN A 331 -4.80 7.53 -6.75
N GLU A 332 -4.60 6.90 -5.59
CA GLU A 332 -5.21 7.34 -4.32
C GLU A 332 -4.75 8.74 -3.90
N LEU A 333 -3.57 9.19 -4.33
CA LEU A 333 -3.12 10.57 -4.12
C LEU A 333 -4.11 11.59 -4.73
N PHE A 334 -4.84 11.19 -5.77
CA PHE A 334 -5.70 12.04 -6.57
C PHE A 334 -7.20 11.81 -6.34
N ASN A 335 -7.61 11.00 -5.37
CA ASN A 335 -9.03 10.61 -5.24
C ASN A 335 -10.01 11.76 -4.88
N GLN A 336 -9.50 12.94 -4.49
CA GLN A 336 -10.27 14.14 -4.15
C GLN A 336 -9.75 15.38 -4.92
N ASP A 337 -10.61 16.37 -5.14
CA ASP A 337 -10.23 17.68 -5.70
C ASP A 337 -9.87 18.65 -4.57
N ASP A 338 -8.63 18.57 -4.10
CA ASP A 338 -8.12 19.37 -2.99
C ASP A 338 -6.67 19.87 -3.22
N THR A 339 -6.18 20.64 -2.25
CA THR A 339 -4.80 21.16 -2.28
C THR A 339 -3.75 20.06 -2.20
N LEU A 340 -4.05 18.94 -1.51
CA LEU A 340 -3.17 17.79 -1.39
C LEU A 340 -2.95 17.09 -2.74
N SER A 341 -4.02 16.84 -3.51
CA SER A 341 -3.95 16.31 -4.87
C SER A 341 -3.15 17.22 -5.79
N SER A 342 -3.40 18.53 -5.71
CA SER A 342 -2.70 19.55 -6.50
C SER A 342 -1.20 19.56 -6.19
N GLU A 343 -0.84 19.49 -4.91
CA GLU A 343 0.55 19.42 -4.46
C GLU A 343 1.22 18.12 -4.91
N ALA A 344 0.56 16.98 -4.73
CA ALA A 344 1.07 15.67 -5.16
C ALA A 344 1.39 15.67 -6.67
N ALA A 345 0.50 16.25 -7.49
CA ALA A 345 0.69 16.38 -8.93
C ALA A 345 1.92 17.22 -9.28
N LEU A 346 2.11 18.36 -8.62
CA LEU A 346 3.26 19.26 -8.84
C LEU A 346 4.59 18.59 -8.45
N ILE A 347 4.62 17.90 -7.30
CA ILE A 347 5.83 17.21 -6.86
C ILE A 347 6.16 16.04 -7.80
N LEU A 348 5.18 15.22 -8.17
CA LEU A 348 5.38 14.13 -9.11
C LEU A 348 5.85 14.63 -10.48
N ASP A 349 5.26 15.71 -11.02
CA ASP A 349 5.72 16.29 -12.29
C ASP A 349 7.19 16.75 -12.21
N ARG A 350 7.59 17.38 -11.10
CA ARG A 350 8.98 17.75 -10.85
C ARG A 350 9.91 16.53 -10.79
N LEU A 351 9.54 15.49 -10.06
CA LEU A 351 10.32 14.25 -9.93
C LEU A 351 10.48 13.55 -11.29
N VAL A 352 9.39 13.45 -12.08
CA VAL A 352 9.41 12.84 -13.41
C VAL A 352 10.33 13.60 -14.36
N ARG A 353 10.27 14.93 -14.36
CA ARG A 353 11.05 15.77 -15.29
C ARG A 353 12.52 15.88 -14.91
N MET A 354 12.82 16.04 -13.62
CA MET A 354 14.16 16.40 -13.14
C MET A 354 14.91 15.22 -12.49
N GLY A 355 14.21 14.20 -11.98
CA GLY A 355 14.79 13.15 -11.15
C GLY A 355 15.92 12.35 -11.82
N ARG A 356 15.88 12.20 -13.15
CA ARG A 356 16.85 11.41 -13.92
C ARG A 356 18.31 11.79 -13.68
N ALA A 357 18.62 13.09 -13.67
CA ALA A 357 20.00 13.57 -13.56
C ALA A 357 20.56 13.32 -12.15
N PHE A 358 19.68 13.37 -11.15
CA PHE A 358 20.03 13.24 -9.74
C PHE A 358 19.87 11.81 -9.21
N GLY A 359 19.53 10.86 -10.09
CA GLY A 359 19.33 9.45 -9.77
C GLY A 359 18.18 9.22 -8.80
N ILE A 360 17.08 9.95 -8.99
CA ILE A 360 15.79 9.73 -8.32
C ILE A 360 14.82 9.26 -9.40
N ASN A 361 14.45 7.99 -9.31
CA ASN A 361 13.61 7.29 -10.26
C ASN A 361 12.25 6.97 -9.62
N THR A 362 11.20 6.93 -10.44
CA THR A 362 9.82 6.68 -9.96
C THR A 362 9.18 5.54 -10.76
N LEU A 363 8.46 4.66 -10.08
CA LEU A 363 7.67 3.59 -10.65
C LEU A 363 6.29 3.64 -10.00
N LEU A 364 5.29 4.05 -10.78
CA LEU A 364 3.93 4.26 -10.27
C LEU A 364 3.03 3.14 -10.79
N ALA A 365 2.38 2.41 -9.88
CA ALA A 365 1.55 1.27 -10.20
C ALA A 365 0.09 1.51 -9.81
N THR A 366 -0.85 1.03 -10.60
CA THR A 366 -2.29 1.24 -10.37
C THR A 366 -3.15 0.13 -10.97
N GLN A 367 -4.35 -0.07 -10.45
CA GLN A 367 -5.35 -0.94 -11.07
C GLN A 367 -6.01 -0.33 -12.31
N THR A 368 -6.22 0.98 -12.29
CA THR A 368 -6.88 1.72 -13.36
C THR A 368 -6.26 3.11 -13.49
N LEU A 369 -6.37 3.72 -14.66
CA LEU A 369 -6.09 5.15 -14.85
C LEU A 369 -7.37 5.92 -15.14
N ALA A 370 -8.51 5.23 -15.20
CA ALA A 370 -9.82 5.83 -15.36
C ALA A 370 -10.27 6.45 -14.03
N GLY A 371 -10.51 7.75 -14.05
CA GLY A 371 -11.00 8.50 -12.90
C GLY A 371 -11.16 9.98 -13.23
N PRO A 372 -11.98 10.72 -12.45
CA PRO A 372 -12.18 12.16 -12.66
C PRO A 372 -10.90 12.95 -12.42
N TYR A 373 -10.04 12.44 -11.54
CA TYR A 373 -8.80 13.08 -11.12
C TYR A 373 -7.66 12.08 -11.34
N SER A 374 -6.65 12.49 -12.10
CA SER A 374 -5.46 11.67 -12.34
C SER A 374 -4.27 12.58 -12.66
N LEU A 375 -3.09 11.97 -12.76
CA LEU A 375 -1.89 12.66 -13.25
C LEU A 375 -2.20 13.33 -14.61
N SER A 376 -1.71 14.56 -14.79
CA SER A 376 -1.94 15.31 -16.04
C SER A 376 -1.43 14.53 -17.26
N ARG A 377 -2.09 14.68 -18.41
CA ARG A 377 -1.62 14.06 -19.67
C ARG A 377 -0.19 14.51 -20.00
N ALA A 378 0.12 15.79 -19.76
CA ALA A 378 1.46 16.34 -19.97
C ALA A 378 2.55 15.65 -19.14
N THR A 379 2.24 15.23 -17.91
CA THR A 379 3.18 14.47 -17.07
C THR A 379 3.25 13.00 -17.51
N LYS A 380 2.12 12.37 -17.85
CA LYS A 380 2.09 10.98 -18.37
C LYS A 380 2.91 10.82 -19.66
N ASP A 381 2.89 11.85 -20.52
CA ASP A 381 3.69 11.88 -21.76
C ASP A 381 5.20 12.01 -21.51
N GLN A 382 5.60 12.41 -20.29
CA GLN A 382 7.01 12.39 -19.86
C GLN A 382 7.43 11.05 -19.25
N ILE A 383 6.53 10.06 -19.15
CA ILE A 383 6.84 8.73 -18.62
C ILE A 383 7.00 7.73 -19.77
N PRO A 384 8.26 7.36 -20.10
CA PRO A 384 8.55 6.58 -21.29
C PRO A 384 8.33 5.08 -21.11
N LEU A 385 8.61 4.55 -19.92
CA LEU A 385 8.40 3.14 -19.62
C LEU A 385 6.95 2.91 -19.19
N ARG A 386 6.24 2.06 -19.92
CA ARG A 386 4.86 1.65 -19.66
C ARG A 386 4.82 0.13 -19.62
N ILE A 387 4.43 -0.43 -18.49
CA ILE A 387 4.22 -1.87 -18.33
C ILE A 387 2.73 -2.10 -18.11
N ALA A 388 2.10 -2.85 -19.01
CA ALA A 388 0.68 -3.13 -18.94
C ALA A 388 0.47 -4.63 -18.76
N LEU A 389 -0.09 -5.01 -17.61
CA LEU A 389 -0.69 -6.32 -17.42
C LEU A 389 -2.14 -6.28 -17.92
N GLN A 390 -2.85 -7.40 -17.81
CA GLN A 390 -4.24 -7.49 -18.23
C GLN A 390 -5.10 -6.37 -17.60
N CYS A 391 -5.73 -5.55 -18.43
CA CYS A 391 -6.56 -4.43 -18.01
C CYS A 391 -7.73 -4.20 -18.97
N ALA A 392 -8.63 -3.26 -18.63
CA ALA A 392 -9.72 -2.88 -19.50
C ALA A 392 -9.22 -2.17 -20.78
N ASP A 393 -10.06 -2.14 -21.81
CA ASP A 393 -9.77 -1.49 -23.10
C ASP A 393 -9.44 0.00 -22.95
N ALA A 394 -10.25 0.73 -22.17
CA ALA A 394 -10.01 2.14 -21.86
C ALA A 394 -8.66 2.34 -21.16
N ASP A 395 -8.36 1.50 -20.19
CA ASP A 395 -7.10 1.54 -19.45
C ASP A 395 -5.88 1.24 -20.34
N SER A 396 -5.98 0.24 -21.23
CA SER A 396 -4.91 -0.08 -22.20
C SER A 396 -4.55 1.12 -23.06
N ARG A 397 -5.57 1.86 -23.54
CA ARG A 397 -5.34 3.06 -24.35
C ARG A 397 -4.77 4.23 -23.53
N LEU A 398 -5.20 4.38 -22.27
CA LEU A 398 -4.69 5.41 -21.38
C LEU A 398 -3.23 5.19 -20.97
N ILE A 399 -2.81 3.93 -20.78
CA ILE A 399 -1.43 3.61 -20.39
C ILE A 399 -0.48 3.56 -21.59
N LEU A 400 -0.88 2.96 -22.71
CA LEU A 400 0.01 2.70 -23.84
C LEU A 400 -0.12 3.80 -24.89
N SER A 401 -1.18 3.85 -25.65
CA SER A 401 -1.49 4.98 -26.55
C SER A 401 -2.93 4.82 -27.03
N ASP A 402 -3.53 5.90 -27.55
CA ASP A 402 -4.94 5.89 -27.97
C ASP A 402 -5.23 4.79 -29.03
N ASP A 403 -4.22 4.37 -29.80
CA ASP A 403 -4.25 3.29 -30.79
C ASP A 403 -3.72 1.92 -30.31
N ASN A 404 -3.30 1.79 -29.04
CA ASN A 404 -2.72 0.57 -28.48
C ASN A 404 -3.61 -0.05 -27.39
N ASP A 405 -4.55 -0.88 -27.82
CA ASP A 405 -5.47 -1.63 -26.96
C ASP A 405 -4.95 -3.02 -26.56
N ARG A 406 -3.67 -3.32 -26.82
CA ARG A 406 -3.13 -4.68 -26.78
C ARG A 406 -3.12 -5.30 -25.38
N ALA A 407 -3.09 -4.51 -24.30
CA ALA A 407 -3.09 -5.05 -22.94
C ALA A 407 -4.41 -5.73 -22.56
N ARG A 408 -5.53 -5.39 -23.23
CA ARG A 408 -6.82 -6.08 -23.03
C ARG A 408 -6.83 -7.50 -23.59
N LEU A 409 -5.88 -7.83 -24.46
CA LEU A 409 -5.78 -9.12 -25.15
C LEU A 409 -4.91 -10.13 -24.39
N LEU A 410 -4.31 -9.71 -23.28
CA LEU A 410 -3.60 -10.60 -22.38
C LEU A 410 -4.63 -11.53 -21.72
N GLU A 411 -4.37 -12.82 -21.72
CA GLU A 411 -5.35 -13.83 -21.31
C GLU A 411 -5.05 -14.36 -19.90
N ARG A 412 -3.76 -14.51 -19.56
CA ARG A 412 -3.32 -15.19 -18.33
C ARG A 412 -2.77 -14.22 -17.27
N PRO A 413 -2.93 -14.52 -15.97
CA PRO A 413 -2.22 -13.83 -14.91
C PRO A 413 -0.70 -13.86 -15.12
N GLY A 414 -0.04 -12.73 -14.87
CA GLY A 414 1.39 -12.55 -15.08
C GLY A 414 1.78 -12.26 -16.53
N GLU A 415 0.88 -12.33 -17.51
CA GLU A 415 1.18 -11.80 -18.84
C GLU A 415 1.21 -10.29 -18.81
N ALA A 416 2.22 -9.73 -19.48
CA ALA A 416 2.46 -8.30 -19.49
C ALA A 416 3.08 -7.83 -20.81
N ILE A 417 2.90 -6.54 -21.09
CA ILE A 417 3.55 -5.81 -22.17
C ILE A 417 4.56 -4.87 -21.53
N TYR A 418 5.84 -5.03 -21.84
CA TYR A 418 6.89 -4.07 -21.54
C TYR A 418 7.04 -3.11 -22.73
N ASN A 419 6.83 -1.81 -22.52
CA ASN A 419 6.94 -0.81 -23.57
C ASN A 419 7.82 0.36 -23.14
N ALA A 420 8.99 0.50 -23.77
CA ALA A 420 9.94 1.58 -23.54
C ALA A 420 9.88 2.69 -24.62
N ALA A 421 8.79 2.74 -25.40
CA ALA A 421 8.61 3.62 -26.55
C ALA A 421 7.39 4.55 -26.39
N ASN A 422 7.13 5.03 -25.16
CA ASN A 422 5.96 5.86 -24.83
C ASN A 422 4.63 5.18 -25.21
N GLY A 423 4.58 3.85 -25.12
CA GLY A 423 3.39 3.06 -25.31
C GLY A 423 2.93 2.88 -26.76
N ARG A 424 3.74 3.27 -27.75
CA ARG A 424 3.48 2.97 -29.17
C ARG A 424 3.42 1.46 -29.42
N VAL A 425 2.54 1.02 -30.32
CA VAL A 425 2.33 -0.40 -30.65
C VAL A 425 3.63 -1.13 -31.03
N GLU A 426 4.50 -0.49 -31.80
CA GLU A 426 5.79 -1.03 -32.25
C GLU A 426 6.76 -1.33 -31.11
N GLY A 427 6.61 -0.67 -29.96
CA GLY A 427 7.45 -0.86 -28.78
C GLY A 427 6.95 -1.94 -27.82
N ASN A 428 5.89 -2.66 -28.15
CA ASN A 428 5.33 -3.69 -27.28
C ASN A 428 6.21 -4.95 -27.27
N HIS A 429 6.77 -5.29 -26.10
CA HIS A 429 7.39 -6.59 -25.86
C HIS A 429 6.53 -7.40 -24.89
N PHE A 430 5.98 -8.53 -25.36
CA PHE A 430 5.19 -9.42 -24.52
C PHE A 430 6.08 -10.32 -23.68
N PHE A 431 5.74 -10.49 -22.41
CA PHE A 431 6.47 -11.36 -21.49
C PHE A 431 5.56 -11.93 -20.40
N GLN A 432 6.02 -13.02 -19.78
CA GLN A 432 5.41 -13.63 -18.61
C GLN A 432 6.24 -13.27 -17.38
N VAL A 433 5.63 -12.65 -16.37
CA VAL A 433 6.26 -12.32 -15.08
C VAL A 433 6.72 -13.58 -14.38
N PHE A 434 7.87 -13.53 -13.69
CA PHE A 434 8.30 -14.66 -12.87
C PHE A 434 7.32 -14.94 -11.73
N TRP A 435 7.11 -16.21 -11.47
CA TRP A 435 6.36 -16.69 -10.33
C TRP A 435 7.27 -16.71 -9.10
N LEU A 436 6.87 -15.97 -8.07
CA LEU A 436 7.55 -15.90 -6.79
C LEU A 436 6.54 -16.28 -5.70
N GLU A 437 6.79 -17.38 -5.01
CA GLU A 437 5.96 -17.81 -3.89
C GLU A 437 6.28 -17.01 -2.63
N ASP A 438 5.30 -16.81 -1.74
CA ASP A 438 5.49 -16.03 -0.51
C ASP A 438 6.62 -16.60 0.37
N ALA A 439 6.65 -17.93 0.55
CA ALA A 439 7.70 -18.60 1.33
C ALA A 439 9.10 -18.46 0.69
N GLU A 440 9.15 -18.47 -0.65
CA GLU A 440 10.39 -18.23 -1.39
C GLU A 440 10.85 -16.78 -1.21
N ARG A 441 9.93 -15.81 -1.30
CA ARG A 441 10.18 -14.38 -1.04
C ARG A 441 10.78 -14.18 0.35
N ASP A 442 10.16 -14.72 1.40
CA ASP A 442 10.62 -14.61 2.77
C ASP A 442 12.04 -15.15 2.94
N THR A 443 12.31 -16.32 2.36
CA THR A 443 13.64 -16.94 2.38
C THR A 443 14.69 -16.01 1.77
N TYR A 444 14.42 -15.39 0.61
CA TYR A 444 15.38 -14.47 0.02
C TYR A 444 15.53 -13.18 0.84
N LEU A 445 14.45 -12.65 1.41
CA LEU A 445 14.50 -11.45 2.26
C LEU A 445 15.37 -11.68 3.51
N GLU A 446 15.22 -12.82 4.18
CA GLU A 446 16.05 -13.23 5.31
C GLU A 446 17.53 -13.33 4.89
N GLN A 447 17.81 -13.93 3.73
CA GLN A 447 19.18 -14.04 3.21
C GLN A 447 19.79 -12.67 2.89
N VAL A 448 19.03 -11.76 2.28
CA VAL A 448 19.46 -10.39 1.98
C VAL A 448 19.77 -9.63 3.28
N ARG A 449 18.91 -9.78 4.30
CA ARG A 449 19.12 -9.20 5.64
C ARG A 449 20.38 -9.76 6.30
N ALA A 450 20.55 -11.08 6.31
CA ALA A 450 21.71 -11.74 6.88
C ALA A 450 23.02 -11.28 6.21
N ARG A 451 23.02 -11.07 4.90
CA ARG A 451 24.17 -10.53 4.17
C ARG A 451 24.50 -9.09 4.58
N ALA A 452 23.49 -8.26 4.86
CA ALA A 452 23.70 -6.89 5.34
C ALA A 452 24.32 -6.90 6.74
N ASP A 453 23.84 -7.77 7.61
CA ASP A 453 24.40 -7.93 8.96
C ASP A 453 25.85 -8.45 8.92
N GLN A 454 26.16 -9.39 8.02
CA GLN A 454 27.54 -9.90 7.80
C GLN A 454 28.50 -8.82 7.27
N SER A 455 28.03 -7.96 6.37
CA SER A 455 28.80 -6.83 5.85
C SER A 455 28.88 -5.65 6.84
N ARG A 456 28.22 -5.76 8.00
CA ARG A 456 28.08 -4.69 9.01
C ARG A 456 27.51 -3.41 8.41
N TRP A 457 26.67 -3.55 7.39
CA TRP A 457 26.02 -2.41 6.79
C TRP A 457 25.08 -1.77 7.81
N ALA A 458 25.25 -0.47 8.01
CA ALA A 458 24.38 0.34 8.84
C ALA A 458 23.78 1.45 7.96
N PRO A 459 22.45 1.59 7.92
CA PRO A 459 21.84 2.68 7.18
C PRO A 459 22.19 4.03 7.84
N PRO A 460 22.40 5.13 7.06
CA PRO A 460 22.62 6.46 7.62
C PRO A 460 21.47 6.94 8.50
N GLU A 461 20.25 6.61 8.09
CA GLU A 461 19.01 6.85 8.83
C GLU A 461 18.19 5.56 8.88
N PRO A 462 17.49 5.30 9.98
CA PRO A 462 16.62 4.13 10.09
C PRO A 462 15.56 4.09 8.99
N MET A 463 15.06 2.88 8.73
CA MET A 463 13.86 2.72 7.92
C MET A 463 12.65 3.34 8.63
N ILE A 464 11.91 4.17 7.91
CA ILE A 464 10.59 4.66 8.34
C ILE A 464 9.56 3.60 7.95
N ILE A 465 8.84 3.08 8.94
CA ILE A 465 7.74 2.13 8.73
C ILE A 465 6.45 2.83 9.13
N PHE A 466 5.55 2.99 8.17
CA PHE A 466 4.21 3.53 8.43
C PHE A 466 3.18 2.46 8.10
N ASP A 467 2.32 2.13 9.08
CA ASP A 467 1.20 1.22 8.88
C ASP A 467 -0.10 1.98 9.20
N GLY A 468 -0.87 2.29 8.16
CA GLY A 468 -2.08 3.08 8.32
C GLY A 468 -3.13 2.44 9.23
N ASN A 469 -3.12 1.13 9.46
CA ASN A 469 -4.14 0.49 10.31
C ASN A 469 -3.61 0.07 11.68
N ALA A 470 -2.30 0.12 11.91
CA ALA A 470 -1.72 -0.17 13.22
C ALA A 470 -1.86 1.02 14.19
N LEU A 471 -2.03 0.70 15.48
CA LEU A 471 -1.84 1.65 16.57
C LEU A 471 -0.38 2.10 16.61
N ALA A 472 -0.15 3.36 16.99
CA ALA A 472 1.22 3.82 17.23
C ALA A 472 1.78 3.16 18.50
N GLU A 473 3.04 2.77 18.47
CA GLU A 473 3.74 2.20 19.62
C GLU A 473 4.62 3.27 20.28
N LEU A 474 4.48 3.42 21.60
CA LEU A 474 5.24 4.41 22.37
C LEU A 474 6.75 4.14 22.35
N SER A 475 7.14 2.86 22.26
CA SER A 475 8.52 2.40 22.15
C SER A 475 9.23 2.88 20.88
N PHE A 476 8.50 3.26 19.82
CA PHE A 476 9.09 3.79 18.59
C PHE A 476 9.42 5.28 18.66
N ASN A 477 8.97 5.98 19.71
CA ASN A 477 9.34 7.36 19.95
C ASN A 477 10.80 7.46 20.43
N ARG A 478 11.69 7.83 19.50
CA ARG A 478 13.12 7.92 19.75
C ARG A 478 13.48 9.01 20.74
N GLU A 479 12.81 10.17 20.70
CA GLU A 479 13.10 11.25 21.63
C GLU A 479 12.77 10.84 23.08
N LEU A 480 11.63 10.16 23.28
CA LEU A 480 11.26 9.62 24.58
C LEU A 480 12.20 8.49 25.01
N GLU A 481 12.53 7.56 24.11
CA GLU A 481 13.44 6.46 24.41
C GLU A 481 14.83 6.98 24.82
N GLN A 482 15.37 7.97 24.11
CA GLN A 482 16.62 8.63 24.48
C GLN A 482 16.54 9.30 25.84
N LEU A 483 15.42 9.94 26.18
CA LEU A 483 15.23 10.49 27.52
C LEU A 483 15.23 9.36 28.54
N LEU A 484 14.40 8.34 28.38
CA LEU A 484 14.27 7.22 29.32
C LEU A 484 15.61 6.48 29.57
N GLN A 485 16.45 6.36 28.54
CA GLN A 485 17.77 5.70 28.63
C GLN A 485 18.87 6.57 29.27
N GLN A 486 18.64 7.87 29.50
CA GLN A 486 19.64 8.73 30.15
C GLN A 486 19.87 8.33 31.62
N PRO A 487 21.13 8.26 32.08
CA PRO A 487 21.46 7.85 33.45
C PRO A 487 21.10 8.89 34.52
N GLY A 488 21.02 10.17 34.14
CA GLY A 488 20.72 11.29 35.04
C GLY A 488 19.47 12.04 34.63
N TRP A 489 19.00 12.92 35.52
CA TRP A 489 17.87 13.80 35.23
C TRP A 489 18.28 14.91 34.25
N PRO A 490 17.48 15.21 33.22
CA PRO A 490 17.76 16.32 32.31
C PRO A 490 17.67 17.67 33.06
N SER A 491 18.33 18.69 32.53
CA SER A 491 18.23 20.04 33.07
C SER A 491 16.81 20.60 32.90
N PRO A 492 16.28 21.40 33.86
CA PRO A 492 14.95 21.98 33.74
C PRO A 492 14.76 22.73 32.43
N ALA A 493 13.68 22.41 31.71
CA ALA A 493 13.31 23.05 30.45
C ALA A 493 12.24 24.12 30.68
N ARG A 494 12.09 25.03 29.70
CA ARG A 494 10.96 25.99 29.66
C ARG A 494 9.69 25.40 29.04
N VAL A 495 9.86 24.33 28.26
CA VAL A 495 8.80 23.66 27.51
C VAL A 495 8.98 22.17 27.73
N TYR A 496 7.90 21.49 28.12
CA TYR A 496 7.89 20.06 28.36
C TYR A 496 7.00 19.37 27.34
N SER A 497 7.49 18.30 26.74
CA SER A 497 6.75 17.57 25.70
C SER A 497 5.94 16.43 26.32
N ALA A 498 4.65 16.39 26.06
CA ALA A 498 3.76 15.27 26.35
C ALA A 498 3.42 14.58 25.02
N TRP A 499 4.15 13.51 24.67
CA TRP A 499 3.93 12.81 23.41
C TRP A 499 2.59 12.05 23.42
N LEU A 500 1.85 12.13 22.31
CA LEU A 500 0.48 11.61 22.19
C LEU A 500 0.35 10.53 21.12
N GLY A 501 1.19 10.56 20.09
CA GLY A 501 1.17 9.55 19.05
C GLY A 501 2.17 9.81 17.93
N GLU A 502 1.99 9.08 16.83
CA GLU A 502 2.83 9.16 15.64
C GLU A 502 2.11 9.91 14.51
N PRO A 503 2.73 10.91 13.88
CA PRO A 503 2.09 11.71 12.82
C PRO A 503 1.76 10.87 11.57
N VAL A 504 0.75 11.29 10.82
CA VAL A 504 0.47 10.77 9.45
C VAL A 504 1.35 11.47 8.40
N GLU A 505 2.49 12.02 8.81
CA GLU A 505 3.48 12.71 7.99
C GLU A 505 4.89 12.39 8.53
N ILE A 506 5.92 12.47 7.69
CA ILE A 506 7.31 12.33 8.13
C ILE A 506 7.72 13.57 8.93
N LYS A 507 7.57 13.52 10.24
CA LYS A 507 8.00 14.53 11.21
C LYS A 507 8.13 13.91 12.63
N PRO A 508 8.65 14.65 13.62
CA PRO A 508 8.69 14.17 15.01
C PRO A 508 7.31 13.76 15.53
N HIS A 509 7.28 12.86 16.52
CA HIS A 509 6.04 12.39 17.13
C HIS A 509 5.17 13.54 17.65
N THR A 510 3.86 13.45 17.44
CA THR A 510 2.88 14.47 17.86
C THR A 510 2.93 14.63 19.37
N ALA A 511 3.15 15.86 19.86
CA ALA A 511 3.31 16.14 21.27
C ALA A 511 2.59 17.42 21.69
N ALA A 512 1.92 17.38 22.84
CA ALA A 512 1.43 18.54 23.56
C ALA A 512 2.60 19.23 24.27
N LEU A 513 2.85 20.50 23.95
CA LEU A 513 3.96 21.27 24.50
C LEU A 513 3.50 22.15 25.67
N LEU A 514 3.77 21.70 26.88
CA LEU A 514 3.36 22.38 28.12
C LEU A 514 4.37 23.46 28.52
N ARG A 515 3.86 24.66 28.79
CA ARG A 515 4.62 25.87 29.15
C ARG A 515 3.93 26.62 30.26
N ARG A 516 4.67 27.42 31.03
CA ARG A 516 4.08 28.37 31.98
C ARG A 516 3.47 29.56 31.25
N GLN A 517 2.28 29.34 30.73
CA GLN A 517 1.53 30.28 29.94
C GLN A 517 0.04 29.91 30.03
N SER A 518 -0.82 30.89 30.30
CA SER A 518 -2.29 30.76 30.25
C SER A 518 -2.73 29.95 29.05
N GLY A 519 -3.67 29.02 29.25
CA GLY A 519 -4.20 28.15 28.19
C GLY A 519 -3.39 26.87 27.94
N SER A 520 -2.15 26.75 28.46
CA SER A 520 -1.27 25.59 28.28
C SER A 520 -1.73 24.36 29.06
N ASN A 521 -2.86 23.79 28.62
CA ASN A 521 -3.51 22.58 29.08
C ASN A 521 -3.84 21.69 27.89
N LEU A 522 -3.97 20.38 28.14
CA LEU A 522 -4.34 19.40 27.14
C LEU A 522 -5.78 18.92 27.35
N LEU A 523 -6.62 19.06 26.32
CA LEU A 523 -7.97 18.50 26.25
C LEU A 523 -8.05 17.41 25.19
N ILE A 524 -8.53 16.24 25.57
CA ILE A 524 -8.83 15.12 24.69
C ILE A 524 -10.34 14.90 24.70
N VAL A 525 -10.99 14.94 23.53
CA VAL A 525 -12.42 14.67 23.38
C VAL A 525 -12.63 13.50 22.42
N GLY A 526 -13.44 12.53 22.85
CA GLY A 526 -13.79 11.39 22.03
C GLY A 526 -14.71 10.41 22.75
N GLN A 527 -15.66 9.82 22.01
CA GLN A 527 -16.72 8.99 22.58
C GLN A 527 -16.19 7.82 23.44
N ASN A 528 -17.03 7.22 24.27
CA ASN A 528 -16.62 6.18 25.22
C ASN A 528 -15.94 4.96 24.56
N GLU A 529 -16.23 4.63 23.30
CA GLU A 529 -15.51 3.58 22.55
C GLU A 529 -14.02 3.88 22.32
N TYR A 530 -13.62 5.15 22.50
CA TYR A 530 -12.26 5.64 22.43
C TYR A 530 -11.59 5.83 23.81
N GLU A 531 -12.25 5.45 24.92
CA GLU A 531 -11.70 5.63 26.27
C GLU A 531 -10.30 5.02 26.43
N SER A 532 -10.08 3.81 25.89
CA SER A 532 -8.77 3.14 25.92
C SER A 532 -7.67 3.95 25.22
N ARG A 533 -7.99 4.63 24.11
CA ARG A 533 -7.05 5.47 23.35
C ARG A 533 -6.73 6.77 24.10
N ALA A 534 -7.74 7.37 24.74
CA ALA A 534 -7.52 8.54 25.58
C ALA A 534 -6.65 8.21 26.80
N VAL A 535 -6.92 7.07 27.47
CA VAL A 535 -6.08 6.55 28.56
C VAL A 535 -4.65 6.34 28.08
N ALA A 536 -4.44 5.68 26.95
CA ALA A 536 -3.12 5.45 26.37
C ALA A 536 -2.34 6.77 26.12
N MET A 537 -2.99 7.77 25.51
CA MET A 537 -2.38 9.09 25.30
C MET A 537 -2.02 9.79 26.62
N LEU A 538 -2.88 9.69 27.64
CA LEU A 538 -2.60 10.27 28.96
C LEU A 538 -1.48 9.54 29.70
N LEU A 539 -1.40 8.20 29.61
CA LEU A 539 -0.29 7.41 30.15
C LEU A 539 1.03 7.80 29.48
N SER A 540 1.02 7.91 28.15
CA SER A 540 2.16 8.39 27.37
C SER A 540 2.57 9.80 27.80
N ALA A 541 1.61 10.72 27.93
CA ALA A 541 1.86 12.09 28.38
C ALA A 541 2.47 12.11 29.80
N ILE A 542 1.93 11.33 30.74
CA ILE A 542 2.49 11.20 32.10
C ILE A 542 3.94 10.74 32.03
N LEU A 543 4.22 9.62 31.33
CA LEU A 543 5.57 9.07 31.22
C LEU A 543 6.56 10.05 30.56
N SER A 544 6.08 10.77 29.54
CA SER A 544 6.85 11.80 28.83
C SER A 544 7.26 12.93 29.78
N LEU A 545 6.32 13.44 30.58
CA LEU A 545 6.55 14.55 31.49
C LEU A 545 7.47 14.14 32.63
N VAL A 546 7.21 13.01 33.29
CA VAL A 546 8.06 12.54 34.39
C VAL A 546 9.47 12.19 33.94
N ALA A 547 9.68 11.75 32.70
CA ALA A 547 11.02 11.52 32.16
C ALA A 547 11.83 12.82 32.02
N GLN A 548 11.18 13.98 31.92
CA GLN A 548 11.80 15.30 31.80
C GLN A 548 11.92 16.05 33.13
N HIS A 549 11.22 15.62 34.18
CA HIS A 549 11.23 16.25 35.50
C HIS A 549 11.99 15.43 36.53
N LYS A 550 12.85 16.09 37.31
CA LYS A 550 13.33 15.51 38.58
C LYS A 550 12.15 15.35 39.55
N PRO A 551 12.10 14.31 40.42
CA PRO A 551 11.02 14.08 41.36
C PRO A 551 10.61 15.29 42.22
N ASP A 552 11.57 16.12 42.63
CA ASP A 552 11.28 17.30 43.46
C ASP A 552 10.65 18.47 42.68
N ASN A 553 10.67 18.41 41.35
CA ASN A 553 10.24 19.50 40.46
C ASN A 553 8.87 19.27 39.80
N ALA A 554 8.24 18.10 40.01
CA ALA A 554 6.91 17.83 39.49
C ALA A 554 6.12 16.88 40.39
N ARG A 555 4.82 17.13 40.54
CA ARG A 555 3.87 16.24 41.21
C ARG A 555 2.69 15.93 40.29
N LEU A 556 2.10 14.74 40.47
CA LEU A 556 0.96 14.26 39.69
C LEU A 556 -0.28 14.13 40.58
N VAL A 557 -1.42 14.63 40.12
CA VAL A 557 -2.73 14.43 40.77
C VAL A 557 -3.65 13.71 39.80
N LEU A 558 -4.05 12.48 40.11
CA LEU A 558 -4.87 11.65 39.24
C LEU A 558 -6.30 11.53 39.76
N LEU A 559 -7.25 11.98 38.93
CA LEU A 559 -8.69 11.74 39.07
C LEU A 559 -9.10 10.71 38.01
N ASN A 560 -8.98 9.42 38.36
CA ASN A 560 -9.36 8.33 37.49
C ASN A 560 -10.86 8.02 37.65
N LEU A 561 -11.67 8.36 36.65
CA LEU A 561 -13.10 8.10 36.61
C LEU A 561 -13.48 7.14 35.47
N THR A 562 -12.51 6.42 34.89
CA THR A 562 -12.73 5.40 33.84
C THR A 562 -13.69 4.29 34.28
N ASP A 563 -14.13 3.46 33.34
CA ASP A 563 -15.02 2.34 33.69
C ASP A 563 -14.29 1.37 34.60
N VAL A 564 -14.93 0.96 35.70
CA VAL A 564 -14.31 0.10 36.72
C VAL A 564 -14.13 -1.31 36.17
N ASP A 565 -14.95 -1.69 35.18
CA ASP A 565 -14.91 -2.99 34.53
C ASP A 565 -13.96 -3.01 33.31
N ALA A 566 -13.38 -1.85 32.92
CA ALA A 566 -12.44 -1.79 31.83
C ALA A 566 -11.08 -2.39 32.21
N ASN A 567 -10.49 -3.18 31.32
CA ASN A 567 -9.16 -3.78 31.53
C ASN A 567 -8.00 -2.76 31.60
N TRP A 568 -8.25 -1.50 31.26
CA TRP A 568 -7.30 -0.39 31.42
C TRP A 568 -7.52 0.45 32.69
N HIS A 569 -8.55 0.15 33.50
CA HIS A 569 -8.93 0.97 34.66
C HIS A 569 -7.76 1.19 35.63
N ASP A 570 -7.02 0.13 35.95
CA ASP A 570 -5.97 0.16 36.95
C ASP A 570 -4.63 0.69 36.41
N LEU A 571 -4.45 0.77 35.08
CA LEU A 571 -3.17 1.13 34.46
C LEU A 571 -2.63 2.50 34.90
N PRO A 572 -3.42 3.59 34.95
CA PRO A 572 -2.94 4.89 35.44
C PRO A 572 -2.49 4.84 36.89
N GLN A 573 -3.22 4.12 37.74
CA GLN A 573 -2.87 3.96 39.14
C GLN A 573 -1.57 3.17 39.29
N MET A 574 -1.46 2.02 38.60
CA MET A 574 -0.25 1.19 38.60
C MET A 574 1.00 1.97 38.15
N LEU A 575 0.87 2.79 37.09
CA LEU A 575 1.98 3.63 36.63
C LEU A 575 2.39 4.62 37.72
N LEU A 576 1.44 5.36 38.31
CA LEU A 576 1.75 6.36 39.33
C LEU A 576 2.42 5.75 40.57
N GLU A 577 2.01 4.55 41.00
CA GLU A 577 2.62 3.84 42.14
C GLU A 577 4.07 3.42 41.88
N ALA A 578 4.44 3.21 40.63
CA ALA A 578 5.79 2.81 40.23
C ALA A 578 6.74 4.00 40.02
N LEU A 579 6.21 5.22 39.85
CA LEU A 579 7.02 6.41 39.57
C LEU A 579 7.72 6.96 40.82
N PRO A 580 8.93 7.54 40.69
CA PRO A 580 9.64 8.14 41.82
C PRO A 580 9.10 9.52 42.25
N HIS A 581 8.18 10.10 41.48
CA HIS A 581 7.62 11.44 41.70
C HIS A 581 6.52 11.43 42.77
N PRO A 582 6.27 12.55 43.47
CA PRO A 582 5.11 12.69 44.33
C PRO A 582 3.80 12.53 43.55
N THR A 583 2.97 11.56 43.94
CA THR A 583 1.67 11.28 43.30
C THR A 583 0.54 11.34 44.31
N GLU A 584 -0.58 11.92 43.92
CA GLU A 584 -1.85 11.91 44.65
C GLU A 584 -2.92 11.20 43.81
N GLN A 585 -3.53 10.16 44.37
CA GLN A 585 -4.61 9.43 43.73
C GLN A 585 -5.94 9.75 44.38
N VAL A 586 -6.86 10.31 43.60
CA VAL A 586 -8.14 10.79 44.08
C VAL A 586 -9.24 9.81 43.69
N LYS A 587 -9.80 9.12 44.70
CA LYS A 587 -10.99 8.28 44.50
C LYS A 587 -12.18 9.15 44.14
N ARG A 588 -13.19 8.57 43.45
CA ARG A 588 -14.41 9.26 43.02
C ARG A 588 -15.09 10.13 44.10
N ARG A 589 -15.15 9.67 45.34
CA ARG A 589 -15.75 10.43 46.47
C ARG A 589 -14.88 11.58 47.00
N GLY A 590 -13.60 11.62 46.62
CA GLY A 590 -12.63 12.64 47.01
C GLY A 590 -12.47 13.77 46.00
N VAL A 591 -13.15 13.70 44.84
CA VAL A 591 -13.00 14.67 43.74
C VAL A 591 -13.23 16.11 44.21
N SER A 592 -14.32 16.37 44.95
CA SER A 592 -14.62 17.71 45.47
C SER A 592 -13.49 18.25 46.34
N LYS A 593 -13.02 17.45 47.30
CA LYS A 593 -11.95 17.84 48.21
C LYS A 593 -10.62 18.08 47.48
N ALA A 594 -10.31 17.29 46.46
CA ALA A 594 -9.08 17.45 45.68
C ALA A 594 -9.08 18.74 44.85
N ILE A 595 -10.22 19.08 44.21
CA ILE A 595 -10.35 20.35 43.48
C ILE A 595 -10.29 21.54 44.43
N GLU A 596 -10.94 21.46 45.60
CA GLU A 596 -10.83 22.52 46.63
C GLU A 596 -9.38 22.71 47.09
N ALA A 597 -8.65 21.62 47.35
CA ALA A 597 -7.24 21.69 47.76
C ALA A 597 -6.35 22.30 46.67
N LEU A 598 -6.54 21.89 45.40
CA LEU A 598 -5.83 22.46 44.25
C LEU A 598 -6.17 23.94 44.04
N TYR A 599 -7.41 24.34 44.30
CA TYR A 599 -7.84 25.73 44.20
C TYR A 599 -7.17 26.61 45.27
N GLN A 600 -7.07 26.11 46.51
CA GLN A 600 -6.33 26.81 47.56
C GLN A 600 -4.84 26.93 47.24
N GLU A 601 -4.22 25.88 46.69
CA GLU A 601 -2.83 25.95 46.22
C GLU A 601 -2.68 26.94 45.06
N PHE A 602 -3.59 26.94 44.10
CA PHE A 602 -3.62 27.92 43.02
C PHE A 602 -3.66 29.35 43.57
N LYS A 603 -4.58 29.66 44.49
CA LYS A 603 -4.66 30.99 45.13
C LYS A 603 -3.40 31.35 45.90
N GLN A 604 -2.81 30.40 46.61
CA GLN A 604 -1.53 30.63 47.28
C GLN A 604 -0.42 30.98 46.28
N ARG A 605 -0.30 30.23 45.18
CA ARG A 605 0.71 30.49 44.14
C ARG A 605 0.48 31.84 43.46
N ASP A 606 -0.77 32.22 43.25
CA ASP A 606 -1.16 33.51 42.67
C ASP A 606 -0.79 34.68 43.59
N ASP A 607 -1.10 34.57 44.88
CA ASP A 607 -0.74 35.56 45.91
C ASP A 607 0.78 35.74 46.06
N GLU A 608 1.56 34.65 45.94
CA GLU A 608 3.02 34.66 46.02
C GLU A 608 3.70 35.11 44.71
N GLY A 609 2.97 35.09 43.59
CA GLY A 609 3.40 35.60 42.29
C GLY A 609 4.20 34.63 41.41
N ILE A 610 4.16 34.89 40.10
CA ILE A 610 4.72 34.03 39.03
C ILE A 610 6.26 33.91 39.10
N GLU A 611 6.94 34.83 39.77
CA GLU A 611 8.41 34.82 39.93
C GLU A 611 8.90 33.61 40.76
N GLN A 612 8.04 33.05 41.61
CA GLN A 612 8.34 31.89 42.41
C GLN A 612 8.30 30.61 41.56
N HIS A 613 9.44 29.91 41.48
CA HIS A 613 9.58 28.69 40.68
C HIS A 613 9.02 27.47 41.42
N TRP A 614 7.70 27.42 41.58
CA TRP A 614 7.00 26.29 42.16
C TRP A 614 7.26 24.98 41.40
N PRO A 615 7.22 23.80 42.04
CA PRO A 615 7.18 22.54 41.31
C PRO A 615 5.96 22.46 40.39
N ALA A 616 6.11 21.84 39.21
CA ALA A 616 5.02 21.62 38.29
C ALA A 616 3.96 20.71 38.94
N CYS A 617 2.68 21.05 38.78
CA CYS A 617 1.57 20.20 39.20
C CYS A 617 0.78 19.79 37.96
N TYR A 618 0.72 18.50 37.68
CA TYR A 618 -0.09 17.97 36.59
C TYR A 618 -1.37 17.37 37.16
N LEU A 619 -2.50 18.01 36.88
CA LEU A 619 -3.84 17.52 37.18
C LEU A 619 -4.33 16.66 36.01
N ILE A 620 -4.40 15.34 36.22
CA ILE A 620 -4.87 14.38 35.23
C ILE A 620 -6.31 13.99 35.55
N ILE A 621 -7.25 14.30 34.67
CA ILE A 621 -8.67 13.95 34.80
C ILE A 621 -9.07 13.02 33.67
N ILE A 622 -9.39 11.77 34.01
CA ILE A 622 -9.81 10.76 33.03
C ILE A 622 -11.30 10.47 33.24
N GLY A 623 -12.15 10.96 32.34
CA GLY A 623 -13.58 10.66 32.32
C GLY A 623 -14.42 11.75 33.01
N LEU A 624 -14.15 13.01 32.67
CA LEU A 624 -14.79 14.19 33.28
C LEU A 624 -16.32 14.10 33.34
N GLN A 625 -16.96 13.53 32.31
CA GLN A 625 -18.42 13.39 32.20
C GLN A 625 -19.06 12.63 33.37
N ARG A 626 -18.25 11.85 34.12
CA ARG A 626 -18.66 11.02 35.25
C ARG A 626 -18.50 11.73 36.60
N ALA A 627 -17.85 12.90 36.64
CA ALA A 627 -17.68 13.78 37.79
C ALA A 627 -18.93 14.65 37.99
N ARG A 628 -20.00 14.09 38.56
CA ARG A 628 -21.27 14.80 38.75
C ARG A 628 -21.13 16.03 39.65
N ASP A 629 -20.23 15.96 40.63
CA ASP A 629 -20.00 17.03 41.61
C ASP A 629 -19.31 18.26 40.99
N LEU A 630 -18.70 18.11 39.80
CA LEU A 630 -18.07 19.21 39.05
C LEU A 630 -19.01 19.88 38.07
N ARG A 631 -20.26 19.41 37.94
CA ARG A 631 -21.23 20.04 37.05
C ARG A 631 -21.58 21.43 37.56
N ARG A 632 -21.87 22.32 36.62
CA ARG A 632 -22.36 23.66 36.92
C ARG A 632 -23.66 23.62 37.73
N ASP A 633 -23.79 24.60 38.60
CA ASP A 633 -25.04 24.97 39.24
C ASP A 633 -25.46 26.33 38.67
N ASP A 634 -26.55 26.37 37.89
CA ASP A 634 -27.03 27.57 37.20
C ASP A 634 -27.57 28.64 38.16
N GLY A 635 -27.66 28.34 39.47
CA GLY A 635 -28.12 29.28 40.50
C GLY A 635 -27.05 30.18 41.10
N TRP A 636 -25.77 30.03 40.74
CA TRP A 636 -24.67 30.80 41.32
C TRP A 636 -24.33 32.07 40.52
N TYR A 637 -24.09 33.19 41.22
CA TYR A 637 -23.67 34.47 40.65
C TYR A 637 -22.44 34.99 41.39
N ALA A 638 -21.52 35.63 40.66
CA ALA A 638 -20.32 36.23 41.24
C ALA A 638 -20.68 37.30 42.29
N GLY A 639 -20.11 37.17 43.50
CA GLY A 639 -20.31 38.12 44.61
C GLY A 639 -21.21 37.63 45.77
N GLY A 640 -21.66 36.37 45.76
CA GLY A 640 -22.37 35.76 46.91
C GLY A 640 -21.45 35.43 48.10
N GLU A 641 -22.02 35.28 49.30
CA GLU A 641 -21.29 34.78 50.48
C GLU A 641 -21.01 33.27 50.33
N GLY A 642 -19.73 32.90 50.18
CA GLY A 642 -19.27 31.51 50.12
C GLY A 642 -18.15 31.28 49.10
N PRO A 643 -17.42 30.16 49.17
CA PRO A 643 -16.43 29.81 48.16
C PRO A 643 -17.11 29.60 46.79
N PRO A 644 -16.43 29.90 45.68
CA PRO A 644 -16.97 29.65 44.36
C PRO A 644 -17.28 28.15 44.16
N PRO A 645 -18.28 27.78 43.34
CA PRO A 645 -18.58 26.39 43.03
C PRO A 645 -17.38 25.65 42.43
N LEU A 646 -17.33 24.33 42.57
CA LEU A 646 -16.21 23.50 42.07
C LEU A 646 -15.97 23.67 40.56
N SER A 647 -17.02 23.88 39.77
CA SER A 647 -16.94 24.18 38.33
C SER A 647 -16.19 25.50 38.05
N VAL A 648 -16.45 26.53 38.86
CA VAL A 648 -15.77 27.83 38.78
C VAL A 648 -14.32 27.69 39.24
N GLN A 649 -14.08 27.00 40.35
CA GLN A 649 -12.73 26.72 40.86
C GLN A 649 -11.87 26.00 39.81
N LEU A 650 -12.39 24.92 39.20
CA LEU A 650 -11.70 24.20 38.14
C LEU A 650 -11.48 25.06 36.89
N SER A 651 -12.45 25.90 36.53
CA SER A 651 -12.30 26.82 35.38
C SER A 651 -11.19 27.86 35.61
N GLU A 652 -11.06 28.40 36.82
CA GLU A 652 -9.96 29.30 37.20
C GLU A 652 -8.61 28.58 37.18
N ILE A 653 -8.53 27.36 37.73
CA ILE A 653 -7.32 26.53 37.67
C ILE A 653 -6.89 26.30 36.22
N CYS A 654 -7.81 25.93 35.32
CA CYS A 654 -7.45 25.75 33.92
C CYS A 654 -7.02 27.07 33.25
N ARG A 655 -7.66 28.19 33.59
CA ARG A 655 -7.36 29.48 32.96
C ARG A 655 -5.99 30.02 33.35
N GLU A 656 -5.71 30.12 34.65
CA GLU A 656 -4.57 30.86 35.19
C GLU A 656 -3.55 29.94 35.90
N GLY A 657 -3.94 28.71 36.21
CA GLY A 657 -3.03 27.72 36.79
C GLY A 657 -1.78 27.45 35.96
N PRO A 658 -1.84 27.39 34.61
CA PRO A 658 -0.64 27.14 33.80
C PRO A 658 0.49 28.15 34.02
N ASP A 659 0.20 29.44 34.22
CA ASP A 659 1.21 30.48 34.52
C ASP A 659 1.97 30.17 35.82
N LEU A 660 1.28 29.54 36.76
CA LEU A 660 1.77 29.14 38.07
C LEU A 660 2.33 27.70 38.08
N GLY A 661 2.40 27.05 36.91
CA GLY A 661 2.89 25.69 36.74
C GLY A 661 1.89 24.60 37.15
N ILE A 662 0.60 24.91 37.20
CA ILE A 662 -0.49 23.93 37.36
C ILE A 662 -1.10 23.66 35.98
N HIS A 663 -0.83 22.49 35.42
CA HIS A 663 -1.31 22.10 34.08
C HIS A 663 -2.38 21.01 34.20
N THR A 664 -3.43 21.13 33.40
CA THR A 664 -4.52 20.14 33.35
C THR A 664 -4.41 19.30 32.08
N LEU A 665 -4.44 17.98 32.25
CA LEU A 665 -4.55 16.99 31.18
C LEU A 665 -5.88 16.26 31.35
N LEU A 666 -6.81 16.47 30.41
CA LEU A 666 -8.21 16.12 30.59
C LEU A 666 -8.73 15.27 29.43
N TRP A 667 -9.49 14.22 29.76
CA TRP A 667 -10.34 13.52 28.79
C TRP A 667 -11.83 13.61 29.14
N CYS A 668 -12.65 13.89 28.11
CA CYS A 668 -14.11 13.86 28.15
C CYS A 668 -14.69 13.15 26.92
N ASP A 669 -15.86 12.54 27.06
CA ASP A 669 -16.44 11.74 25.97
C ASP A 669 -17.02 12.58 24.82
N THR A 670 -17.59 13.74 25.12
CA THR A 670 -18.28 14.62 24.17
C THR A 670 -18.09 16.08 24.57
N TYR A 671 -18.13 16.96 23.57
CA TYR A 671 -18.08 18.40 23.82
C TYR A 671 -19.28 18.88 24.65
N ALA A 672 -20.47 18.31 24.42
CA ALA A 672 -21.65 18.61 25.22
C ALA A 672 -21.50 18.27 26.71
N ASN A 673 -20.76 17.21 27.07
CA ASN A 673 -20.47 16.90 28.47
C ASN A 673 -19.41 17.82 29.08
N LEU A 674 -18.48 18.33 28.26
CA LEU A 674 -17.52 19.35 28.66
C LEU A 674 -18.23 20.65 29.07
N GLU A 675 -19.22 21.09 28.29
CA GLU A 675 -20.06 22.28 28.56
C GLU A 675 -20.92 22.15 29.84
N ARG A 676 -21.11 20.93 30.37
CA ARG A 676 -21.82 20.74 31.64
C ARG A 676 -20.95 21.06 32.86
N VAL A 677 -19.64 21.07 32.71
CA VAL A 677 -18.67 21.32 33.78
C VAL A 677 -18.08 22.72 33.67
N PHE A 678 -17.64 23.10 32.48
CA PHE A 678 -17.03 24.39 32.22
C PHE A 678 -18.05 25.42 31.74
N ASP A 679 -17.77 26.70 31.94
CA ASP A 679 -18.63 27.79 31.44
C ASP A 679 -18.53 27.94 29.91
N ARG A 680 -19.15 28.97 29.33
CA ARG A 680 -19.16 29.22 27.87
C ARG A 680 -17.75 29.18 27.28
N GLN A 681 -17.61 28.41 26.20
CA GLN A 681 -16.37 28.25 25.42
C GLN A 681 -15.24 27.52 26.18
N PRO A 682 -15.49 26.27 26.65
CA PRO A 682 -14.49 25.49 27.37
C PRO A 682 -13.20 25.25 26.60
N GLU A 683 -13.26 25.19 25.27
CA GLU A 683 -12.13 25.03 24.35
C GLU A 683 -11.06 26.11 24.53
N ARG A 684 -11.44 27.32 24.97
CA ARG A 684 -10.49 28.43 25.23
C ARG A 684 -9.63 28.24 26.47
N LEU A 685 -9.94 27.26 27.31
CA LEU A 685 -9.13 26.91 28.47
C LEU A 685 -8.00 25.93 28.10
N PHE A 686 -7.98 25.44 26.85
CA PHE A 686 -7.09 24.39 26.38
C PHE A 686 -6.56 24.74 24.98
N ASP A 687 -5.35 25.31 24.93
CA ASP A 687 -4.69 25.62 23.65
C ASP A 687 -4.38 24.35 22.85
N MET A 688 -4.17 23.24 23.56
CA MET A 688 -3.84 21.94 22.99
C MET A 688 -5.06 21.02 23.04
N ARG A 689 -5.62 20.74 21.86
CA ARG A 689 -6.87 20.00 21.72
C ARG A 689 -6.65 18.76 20.86
N VAL A 690 -7.14 17.63 21.34
CA VAL A 690 -7.18 16.37 20.61
C VAL A 690 -8.63 15.97 20.39
N ALA A 691 -8.99 15.74 19.13
CA ALA A 691 -10.28 15.22 18.75
C ALA A 691 -10.14 13.79 18.19
N LEU A 692 -10.82 12.84 18.80
CA LEU A 692 -11.07 11.52 18.21
C LEU A 692 -12.33 11.60 17.34
N GLN A 693 -12.72 10.50 16.69
CA GLN A 693 -13.91 10.53 15.83
C GLN A 693 -15.15 10.96 16.63
N MET A 694 -15.86 11.96 16.10
CA MET A 694 -17.03 12.57 16.73
C MET A 694 -17.98 13.13 15.69
N ASN A 695 -19.19 13.57 16.09
CA ASN A 695 -20.11 14.19 15.15
C ASN A 695 -19.60 15.56 14.66
N ALA A 696 -20.12 16.02 13.51
CA ALA A 696 -19.70 17.28 12.90
C ALA A 696 -19.94 18.53 13.76
N ASP A 697 -20.96 18.53 14.64
CA ASP A 697 -21.25 19.68 15.50
C ASP A 697 -20.23 19.83 16.63
N ASP A 698 -19.90 18.74 17.31
CA ASP A 698 -18.84 18.69 18.33
C ASP A 698 -17.49 19.02 17.71
N SER A 699 -17.20 18.48 16.51
CA SER A 699 -15.97 18.79 15.77
C SER A 699 -15.85 20.29 15.49
N ARG A 700 -16.91 20.93 14.96
CA ARG A 700 -16.90 22.36 14.66
C ARG A 700 -16.71 23.23 15.90
N ARG A 701 -17.32 22.85 17.02
CA ARG A 701 -17.18 23.60 18.28
C ARG A 701 -15.80 23.43 18.90
N LEU A 702 -15.20 22.25 18.80
CA LEU A 702 -13.90 21.96 19.40
C LEU A 702 -12.72 22.46 18.55
N LEU A 703 -12.81 22.36 17.22
CA LEU A 703 -11.69 22.54 16.29
C LEU A 703 -11.91 23.59 15.20
N ASP A 704 -13.07 24.27 15.16
CA ASP A 704 -13.48 25.13 14.04
C ASP A 704 -13.48 24.42 12.67
N SER A 705 -13.64 23.10 12.66
CA SER A 705 -13.65 22.24 11.47
C SER A 705 -14.53 21.01 11.72
N ASP A 706 -15.14 20.45 10.67
CA ASP A 706 -15.87 19.17 10.74
C ASP A 706 -14.98 17.94 10.49
N ALA A 707 -13.66 18.13 10.37
CA ALA A 707 -12.70 17.08 10.00
C ALA A 707 -12.71 15.86 10.95
N ALA A 708 -13.04 16.04 12.24
CA ALA A 708 -13.10 14.91 13.18
C ALA A 708 -14.25 13.94 12.88
N ASN A 709 -15.24 14.34 12.09
CA ASN A 709 -16.36 13.49 11.66
C ASN A 709 -15.95 12.42 10.65
N GLN A 710 -14.89 12.66 9.90
CA GLN A 710 -14.42 11.78 8.83
C GLN A 710 -13.19 10.96 9.24
N LEU A 711 -12.82 10.96 10.53
CA LEU A 711 -11.68 10.20 11.00
C LEU A 711 -11.93 8.70 10.90
N GLY A 712 -10.94 7.98 10.37
CA GLY A 712 -10.90 6.53 10.43
C GLY A 712 -10.60 6.01 11.84
N PRO A 713 -10.68 4.69 12.05
CA PRO A 713 -10.29 4.07 13.31
C PRO A 713 -8.80 4.36 13.60
N HIS A 714 -8.45 4.51 14.87
CA HIS A 714 -7.06 4.78 15.29
C HIS A 714 -6.47 6.08 14.73
N ARG A 715 -7.32 7.10 14.52
CA ARG A 715 -6.90 8.46 14.17
C ARG A 715 -7.41 9.49 15.14
N ALA A 716 -6.63 10.55 15.25
CA ALA A 716 -6.98 11.75 15.99
C ALA A 716 -6.51 12.99 15.23
N LEU A 717 -7.16 14.11 15.50
CA LEU A 717 -6.70 15.44 15.13
C LEU A 717 -6.12 16.13 16.35
N TYR A 718 -4.96 16.73 16.20
CA TYR A 718 -4.34 17.59 17.18
C TYR A 718 -4.37 19.04 16.68
N LEU A 719 -4.73 19.96 17.56
CA LEU A 719 -4.69 21.40 17.34
C LEU A 719 -3.86 22.03 18.46
N ASP A 720 -2.90 22.84 18.07
CA ASP A 720 -2.15 23.76 18.94
C ASP A 720 -2.46 25.18 18.44
N GLU A 721 -3.36 25.86 19.15
CA GLU A 721 -3.93 27.17 18.76
C GLU A 721 -2.87 28.27 18.69
N GLU A 722 -1.94 28.28 19.64
CA GLU A 722 -0.91 29.32 19.70
C GLU A 722 0.22 29.11 18.69
N ARG A 723 0.63 27.85 18.46
CA ARG A 723 1.85 27.58 17.70
C ARG A 723 1.62 27.47 16.21
N THR A 724 0.66 26.64 15.81
CA THR A 724 0.49 26.29 14.40
C THR A 724 -0.84 26.79 13.86
N GLY A 725 -1.88 26.79 14.69
CA GLY A 725 -3.27 27.02 14.26
C GLY A 725 -3.73 26.03 13.18
N ARG A 726 -3.00 24.93 12.97
CA ARG A 726 -3.25 23.94 11.91
C ARG A 726 -3.61 22.61 12.55
N LEU A 727 -4.60 21.96 11.97
CA LEU A 727 -4.97 20.60 12.35
C LEU A 727 -3.93 19.61 11.87
N GLU A 728 -3.41 18.83 12.80
CA GLU A 728 -2.48 17.74 12.56
C GLU A 728 -3.19 16.41 12.73
N LYS A 729 -3.22 15.57 11.69
CA LYS A 729 -3.69 14.20 11.80
C LYS A 729 -2.56 13.30 12.30
N PHE A 730 -2.86 12.47 13.30
CA PHE A 730 -1.91 11.54 13.89
C PHE A 730 -2.58 10.23 14.31
N ARG A 731 -1.75 9.21 14.54
CA ARG A 731 -2.11 7.90 15.11
C ARG A 731 -1.84 7.95 16.61
N PRO A 732 -2.88 7.93 17.47
CA PRO A 732 -2.70 7.87 18.93
C PRO A 732 -1.89 6.64 19.35
N TYR A 733 -1.07 6.77 20.39
CA TYR A 733 -0.43 5.60 20.98
C TYR A 733 -1.46 4.58 21.47
N GLY A 734 -1.15 3.30 21.27
CA GLY A 734 -1.86 2.19 21.91
C GLY A 734 -1.55 2.10 23.40
N LEU A 735 -2.34 1.30 24.12
CA LEU A 735 -2.04 0.98 25.51
C LEU A 735 -0.66 0.30 25.59
N PRO A 736 0.28 0.86 26.36
CA PRO A 736 1.60 0.26 26.51
C PRO A 736 1.52 -1.06 27.27
N ASP A 737 2.47 -1.96 27.00
CA ASP A 737 2.61 -3.21 27.75
C ASP A 737 2.94 -2.94 29.23
N VAL A 738 2.31 -3.69 30.13
CA VAL A 738 2.45 -3.50 31.58
C VAL A 738 3.88 -3.76 32.05
N ALA A 739 4.53 -4.81 31.53
CA ALA A 739 5.90 -5.13 31.90
C ALA A 739 6.87 -4.05 31.38
N TRP A 740 6.61 -3.53 30.18
CA TRP A 740 7.38 -2.41 29.65
C TRP A 740 7.24 -1.14 30.50
N LEU A 741 6.01 -0.80 30.94
CA LEU A 741 5.78 0.36 31.83
C LEU A 741 6.54 0.21 33.16
N GLN A 742 6.48 -0.98 33.77
CA GLN A 742 7.20 -1.27 35.01
C GLN A 742 8.70 -1.11 34.84
N GLU A 743 9.26 -1.63 33.74
CA GLU A 743 10.68 -1.47 33.41
C GLU A 743 11.06 0.02 33.28
N GLN A 744 10.25 0.83 32.60
CA GLN A 744 10.54 2.26 32.47
C GLN A 744 10.45 3.01 33.81
N ALA A 745 9.49 2.65 34.66
CA ALA A 745 9.36 3.23 35.99
C ALA A 745 10.56 2.88 36.90
N GLU A 746 11.02 1.62 36.87
CA GLU A 746 12.23 1.19 37.57
C GLU A 746 13.47 1.92 37.07
N ARG A 747 13.61 2.12 35.76
CA ARG A 747 14.70 2.92 35.18
C ARG A 747 14.69 4.36 35.69
N LEU A 748 13.52 5.00 35.74
CA LEU A 748 13.37 6.36 36.28
C LEU A 748 13.73 6.41 37.77
N ALA A 749 13.32 5.42 38.56
CA ALA A 749 13.65 5.33 39.98
C ALA A 749 15.15 5.16 40.24
N ASN A 750 15.87 4.50 39.32
CA ASN A 750 17.31 4.24 39.40
C ASN A 750 18.20 5.36 38.85
N ARG A 751 17.64 6.45 38.31
CA ARG A 751 18.44 7.59 37.83
C ARG A 751 19.25 8.20 38.97
N THR A 752 20.52 8.48 38.71
CA THR A 752 21.39 9.19 39.66
C THR A 752 20.76 10.54 40.04
N ARG A 753 20.61 10.74 41.35
CA ARG A 753 19.94 11.91 41.95
C ARG A 753 20.68 13.22 41.74
#